data_AF-A0A660MXV5-F1
#
_entry.id   AF-A0A660MXV5-F1
#
_cell.length_a   1.000
_cell.length_b   1.000
_cell.length_c   1.000
_cell.angle_alpha   90.00
_cell.angle_beta   90.00
_cell.angle_gamma   90.00
#
_symmetry.space_group_name_H-M   'P 1'
#
loop_
_entity.id
_entity.type
_entity.pdbx_description
1 polymer ?
#
loop_
_entity_poly.entity_id
_entity_poly.type
_entity_poly.pdbx_seq_one_letter_code
_entity_poly.pdbx_strand_id
1 'polypeptide(L)'
;MKKVFIFFIMIIFLTGNLSLPQNTYAATNQNVETVANNYVIQFGGNRKLQELINLRLGRPANTNITKADAASITGTFTITQKGVDDLEGIQFLVNVNILDARSNNISDATPLTKFPATAKLVEVRLNLNKITSLDFIPQINLPLKKLNLSHNLLTGSIPNPSTALASSLEEFYIDTNLGGNKIENISNIVNYTQLKRFGFGENKVADISPLKNTRIIPDDYTFGGQRLSLTVNSDNFLSPLKNLDGGTPQVTETATVKNDGNKIKLLKKAGTGTETINYSYPQTLNGVTKNATGTILVNYTIPLAYEFTYSSQSPALTKESVKVTLKINAEINPPAGWTKKADGVYEKTFAQNATENFQFSFVDATIPATPNATITVNNIDKTSPTIDFLQDVPTNYKKQHTVKIKVSDDNPDTNSYYYGFSDSNTCDASVTYSNSFVSESEITLNDSSKNGKYLCVTAKDSAGNISYKSSTNPIKIDNVAPTVSGVSEKIFVVGSSEAQNYTLTSGLTFSDNVDNATTLASLFQCNGFSGYNPNAVGIYTVTCSLKDSSENEVTGITWNVKIVQADKTALRDAVNTATTAKNHPKVYEGKAEVERVITQANTVLNDTNATTSDITQAISNLNQAISRLRRDETAPEIYGVSEKEIFVGDDFSPLAGVTATDNIDGNISLNDSNIIENTVNKNVVGTYRVKYKVVDSKGNEKIVERVVKVKEIDKTNLRNELTNAENKLRSHSFILSETDRRNLENAVARARTVLSDPNARIANISTAINDLRNIVGSGHNASSPSNASLSLKNDNRVTTGTENNSSSREETGGEKKIEKKEDKKEEKVENIKKEEKTNQKLLEELKNKLKEENKELKIREINGEPKVYSLLKRYDNCGMIGNILGDYNSDYKLTFKDVTEKNYLDELQRLEKVGIIKGTKPGIFEPNRGITRSEFLAIVLQVHCYDVSHKPESLPFYDVDLDSWQAKVIKVGTELGIIKGYEKDKKGTPFRPDREISKIEAFGIMMKMREIEILENYKDKYTDKKANWQDKPLSAGEYLGILKPEETNYKFHPDSYLNRDEMVKMIIDIIRLY
;
A
#
# COMPACT_ATOMS: atom_id res chain seq x y z
N MET A 1 -27.22 -6.13 -29.12
CA MET A 1 -26.37 -4.92 -29.02
C MET A 1 -25.96 -4.75 -27.56
N LYS A 2 -24.66 -4.61 -27.28
CA LYS A 2 -24.01 -3.44 -26.61
C LYS A 2 -24.58 -3.07 -25.22
N LYS A 3 -23.83 -3.14 -24.11
CA LYS A 3 -22.55 -2.48 -23.71
C LYS A 3 -22.71 -1.01 -23.26
N VAL A 4 -22.01 -0.44 -22.27
CA VAL A 4 -21.27 -0.96 -21.08
C VAL A 4 -20.79 0.23 -20.17
N PHE A 5 -20.55 0.00 -18.87
CA PHE A 5 -19.60 0.73 -17.95
C PHE A 5 -19.75 2.21 -17.47
N ILE A 6 -19.75 2.34 -16.12
CA ILE A 6 -18.76 3.01 -15.21
C ILE A 6 -18.76 4.54 -14.88
N PHE A 7 -18.78 4.78 -13.55
CA PHE A 7 -18.21 5.83 -12.67
C PHE A 7 -18.50 7.33 -12.79
N PHE A 8 -18.18 8.01 -11.68
CA PHE A 8 -18.48 9.38 -11.33
C PHE A 8 -17.18 10.14 -10.97
N ILE A 9 -17.02 11.33 -11.54
CA ILE A 9 -16.19 12.48 -11.06
C ILE A 9 -14.68 12.23 -10.81
N MET A 10 -13.86 12.83 -11.68
CA MET A 10 -12.96 13.91 -11.21
C MET A 10 -12.96 15.09 -12.20
N ILE A 11 -12.42 16.21 -11.77
CA ILE A 11 -12.70 17.58 -12.21
C ILE A 11 -11.77 18.08 -13.36
N ILE A 12 -12.26 19.07 -14.13
CA ILE A 12 -11.53 20.04 -14.99
C ILE A 12 -11.31 19.75 -16.51
N PHE A 13 -11.99 20.58 -17.33
CA PHE A 13 -11.73 21.08 -18.71
C PHE A 13 -11.83 20.17 -19.96
N LEU A 14 -13.02 20.24 -20.60
CA LEU A 14 -13.33 20.84 -21.92
C LEU A 14 -12.23 20.89 -23.02
N THR A 15 -12.50 20.74 -24.32
CA THR A 15 -13.71 21.11 -25.11
C THR A 15 -14.10 20.11 -26.21
N GLY A 16 -15.37 20.12 -26.65
CA GLY A 16 -15.82 19.38 -27.85
C GLY A 16 -17.30 19.63 -28.19
N ASN A 17 -17.62 20.81 -28.73
CA ASN A 17 -19.02 21.22 -28.97
C ASN A 17 -19.70 20.51 -30.14
N LEU A 18 -20.99 20.19 -29.99
CA LEU A 18 -21.97 20.25 -31.08
C LEU A 18 -23.39 20.51 -30.51
N SER A 19 -24.19 21.28 -31.24
CA SER A 19 -25.37 21.98 -30.72
C SER A 19 -26.71 21.28 -30.96
N LEU A 20 -27.67 21.50 -30.07
CA LEU A 20 -29.10 21.27 -30.29
C LEU A 20 -29.86 22.62 -30.40
N PRO A 21 -31.01 22.66 -31.09
CA PRO A 21 -31.68 23.92 -31.45
C PRO A 21 -32.49 24.55 -30.32
N GLN A 22 -32.81 25.84 -30.51
CA GLN A 22 -33.76 26.63 -29.72
C GLN A 22 -35.21 26.15 -29.99
N ASN A 23 -36.28 26.59 -29.29
CA ASN A 23 -36.41 27.80 -28.48
C ASN A 23 -37.58 27.74 -27.47
N THR A 24 -37.39 28.31 -26.28
CA THR A 24 -38.45 28.91 -25.44
C THR A 24 -37.79 29.80 -24.37
N TYR A 25 -38.53 30.79 -23.85
CA TYR A 25 -38.08 31.90 -22.97
C TYR A 25 -37.39 33.09 -23.64
N ALA A 26 -38.17 33.85 -24.42
CA ALA A 26 -37.83 35.22 -24.80
C ALA A 26 -38.41 36.23 -23.79
N ALA A 27 -37.57 36.85 -22.92
CA ALA A 27 -37.94 38.07 -22.17
C ALA A 27 -36.80 38.83 -21.44
N THR A 28 -35.52 38.83 -21.87
CA THR A 28 -34.48 39.73 -21.26
C THR A 28 -33.23 39.89 -22.14
N ASN A 29 -33.33 40.51 -23.34
CA ASN A 29 -32.14 40.68 -24.20
C ASN A 29 -32.08 41.95 -25.09
N GLN A 30 -32.73 43.05 -24.71
CA GLN A 30 -32.54 44.37 -25.37
C GLN A 30 -31.44 45.24 -24.73
N ASN A 31 -30.90 44.84 -23.57
CA ASN A 31 -29.90 45.61 -22.82
C ASN A 31 -28.44 45.17 -23.05
N VAL A 32 -28.19 44.22 -23.96
CA VAL A 32 -26.83 43.73 -24.26
C VAL A 32 -26.27 44.36 -25.54
N GLU A 33 -27.04 44.41 -26.62
CA GLU A 33 -26.64 45.08 -27.87
C GLU A 33 -26.45 46.60 -27.69
N THR A 34 -27.31 47.23 -26.89
CA THR A 34 -27.23 48.67 -26.56
C THR A 34 -25.97 49.02 -25.78
N VAL A 35 -25.49 48.15 -24.89
CA VAL A 35 -24.23 48.34 -24.15
C VAL A 35 -23.01 48.08 -25.05
N ALA A 36 -23.06 47.08 -25.93
CA ALA A 36 -21.98 46.78 -26.86
C ALA A 36 -21.73 47.91 -27.88
N ASN A 37 -22.79 48.58 -28.33
CA ASN A 37 -22.73 49.65 -29.34
C ASN A 37 -22.19 50.99 -28.80
N ASN A 38 -22.41 51.28 -27.51
CA ASN A 38 -21.94 52.52 -26.86
C ASN A 38 -20.44 52.49 -26.45
N TYR A 39 -19.70 51.43 -26.76
CA TYR A 39 -18.26 51.33 -26.47
C TYR A 39 -17.47 52.43 -27.20
N VAL A 40 -16.76 53.29 -26.45
CA VAL A 40 -15.86 54.32 -27.01
C VAL A 40 -14.57 53.68 -27.50
N ILE A 41 -14.31 53.84 -28.80
CA ILE A 41 -13.13 53.33 -29.49
C ILE A 41 -11.89 54.03 -28.92
N GLN A 42 -10.90 53.21 -28.54
CA GLN A 42 -9.56 53.68 -28.27
C GLN A 42 -8.79 53.68 -29.59
N PHE A 43 -8.29 54.84 -29.98
CA PHE A 43 -7.36 55.00 -31.10
C PHE A 43 -5.92 54.87 -30.56
N GLY A 44 -4.99 54.58 -31.45
CA GLY A 44 -3.58 54.43 -31.11
C GLY A 44 -2.88 55.75 -30.74
N GLY A 45 -1.54 55.73 -30.79
CA GLY A 45 -0.70 56.81 -30.27
C GLY A 45 -0.92 58.14 -31.00
N ASN A 46 -1.23 58.10 -32.30
CA ASN A 46 -1.57 59.28 -33.08
C ASN A 46 -3.09 59.40 -33.29
N ARG A 47 -3.69 60.43 -32.69
CA ARG A 47 -5.13 60.72 -32.82
C ARG A 47 -5.56 61.20 -34.22
N LYS A 48 -4.65 61.36 -35.19
CA LYS A 48 -4.99 61.82 -36.56
C LYS A 48 -6.13 61.01 -37.19
N LEU A 49 -6.18 59.70 -36.97
CA LEU A 49 -7.28 58.87 -37.45
C LEU A 49 -8.62 59.23 -36.78
N GLN A 50 -8.63 59.46 -35.46
CA GLN A 50 -9.81 59.93 -34.72
C GLN A 50 -10.31 61.28 -35.27
N GLU A 51 -9.42 62.24 -35.51
CA GLU A 51 -9.78 63.55 -36.08
C GLU A 51 -10.49 63.41 -37.43
N LEU A 52 -9.99 62.53 -38.31
CA LEU A 52 -10.51 62.31 -39.66
C LEU A 52 -11.84 61.57 -39.66
N ILE A 53 -12.04 60.63 -38.72
CA ILE A 53 -13.33 59.94 -38.53
C ILE A 53 -14.36 60.93 -37.95
N ASN A 54 -14.00 61.76 -36.96
CA ASN A 54 -14.88 62.83 -36.48
C ASN A 54 -15.25 63.83 -37.57
N LEU A 55 -14.29 64.25 -38.41
CA LEU A 55 -14.54 65.10 -39.56
C LEU A 55 -15.52 64.45 -40.56
N ARG A 56 -15.39 63.14 -40.81
CA ARG A 56 -16.33 62.36 -41.64
C ARG A 56 -17.73 62.26 -41.03
N LEU A 57 -17.86 62.35 -39.71
CA LEU A 57 -19.12 62.39 -38.96
C LEU A 57 -19.66 63.82 -38.74
N GLY A 58 -18.97 64.86 -39.22
CA GLY A 58 -19.35 66.26 -38.99
C GLY A 58 -19.16 66.75 -37.55
N ARG A 59 -18.26 66.12 -36.78
CA ARG A 59 -18.03 66.37 -35.34
C ARG A 59 -16.69 67.07 -35.08
N PRO A 60 -16.54 67.76 -33.93
CA PRO A 60 -15.25 68.28 -33.48
C PRO A 60 -14.17 67.18 -33.41
N ALA A 61 -12.94 67.52 -33.78
CA ALA A 61 -11.85 66.55 -34.00
C ALA A 61 -11.56 65.61 -32.81
N ASN A 62 -11.72 66.11 -31.57
CA ASN A 62 -11.46 65.38 -30.32
C ASN A 62 -12.70 64.69 -29.71
N THR A 63 -13.84 64.63 -30.40
CA THR A 63 -15.04 63.95 -29.87
C THR A 63 -14.80 62.44 -29.71
N ASN A 64 -15.35 61.85 -28.65
CA ASN A 64 -15.32 60.39 -28.45
C ASN A 64 -16.16 59.70 -29.53
N ILE A 65 -15.62 58.63 -30.13
CA ILE A 65 -16.25 57.89 -31.22
C ILE A 65 -16.67 56.52 -30.70
N THR A 66 -17.95 56.19 -30.75
CA THR A 66 -18.46 54.87 -30.35
C THR A 66 -18.34 53.84 -31.49
N LYS A 67 -18.49 52.55 -31.17
CA LYS A 67 -18.65 51.51 -32.20
C LYS A 67 -19.85 51.77 -33.12
N ALA A 68 -20.96 52.29 -32.60
CA ALA A 68 -22.09 52.71 -33.41
C ALA A 68 -21.74 53.83 -34.40
N ASP A 69 -21.00 54.85 -33.94
CA ASP A 69 -20.55 55.96 -34.78
C ASP A 69 -19.62 55.47 -35.91
N ALA A 70 -18.64 54.64 -35.58
CA ALA A 70 -17.72 54.04 -36.55
C ALA A 70 -18.44 53.14 -37.57
N ALA A 71 -19.41 52.33 -37.11
CA ALA A 71 -20.23 51.49 -37.96
C ALA A 71 -21.18 52.28 -38.88
N SER A 72 -21.51 53.54 -38.57
CA SER A 72 -22.33 54.40 -39.43
C SER A 72 -21.62 54.85 -40.71
N ILE A 73 -20.29 54.76 -40.77
CA ILE A 73 -19.50 55.18 -41.94
C ILE A 73 -19.53 54.06 -42.99
N THR A 74 -19.95 54.43 -44.21
CA THR A 74 -20.14 53.50 -45.34
C THR A 74 -19.44 54.00 -46.62
N GLY A 75 -19.35 53.12 -47.63
CA GLY A 75 -18.77 53.44 -48.92
C GLY A 75 -17.25 53.60 -48.86
N THR A 76 -16.70 54.62 -49.52
CA THR A 76 -15.25 54.92 -49.48
C THR A 76 -14.90 55.79 -48.28
N PHE A 77 -13.88 55.39 -47.52
CA PHE A 77 -13.24 56.22 -46.50
C PHE A 77 -11.84 56.62 -46.98
N THR A 78 -11.67 57.93 -47.24
CA THR A 78 -10.46 58.50 -47.85
C THR A 78 -9.69 59.34 -46.84
N ILE A 79 -8.47 58.91 -46.52
CA ILE A 79 -7.51 59.60 -45.65
C ILE A 79 -6.18 59.90 -46.39
N THR A 80 -6.21 59.91 -47.72
CA THR A 80 -5.08 60.23 -48.60
C THR A 80 -4.41 61.57 -48.26
N GLN A 81 -3.09 61.58 -48.09
CA GLN A 81 -2.30 62.79 -47.77
C GLN A 81 -2.82 63.56 -46.54
N LYS A 82 -3.07 62.85 -45.43
CA LYS A 82 -3.51 63.46 -44.15
C LYS A 82 -2.50 63.34 -43.00
N GLY A 83 -1.33 62.73 -43.27
CA GLY A 83 -0.26 62.60 -42.29
C GLY A 83 -0.50 61.50 -41.25
N VAL A 84 -1.34 60.52 -41.58
CA VAL A 84 -1.61 59.36 -40.72
C VAL A 84 -0.40 58.42 -40.73
N ASP A 85 -0.02 57.89 -39.57
CA ASP A 85 1.03 56.89 -39.36
C ASP A 85 0.49 55.64 -38.64
N ASP A 86 -0.44 55.85 -37.71
CA ASP A 86 -1.15 54.82 -36.96
C ASP A 86 -2.54 54.52 -37.58
N LEU A 87 -2.86 53.24 -37.73
CA LEU A 87 -4.17 52.76 -38.21
C LEU A 87 -5.06 52.20 -37.10
N GLU A 88 -4.63 52.17 -35.84
CA GLU A 88 -5.39 51.54 -34.76
C GLU A 88 -6.72 52.28 -34.50
N GLY A 89 -7.82 51.54 -34.60
CA GLY A 89 -9.19 52.04 -34.59
C GLY A 89 -9.89 51.92 -35.94
N ILE A 90 -9.16 51.70 -37.05
CA ILE A 90 -9.75 51.52 -38.38
C ILE A 90 -10.67 50.29 -38.46
N GLN A 91 -10.38 49.25 -37.66
CA GLN A 91 -11.10 47.97 -37.65
C GLN A 91 -12.59 48.06 -37.26
N PHE A 92 -13.00 49.19 -36.68
CA PHE A 92 -14.39 49.45 -36.30
C PHE A 92 -15.23 50.09 -37.42
N LEU A 93 -14.62 50.49 -38.55
CA LEU A 93 -15.31 51.02 -39.73
C LEU A 93 -15.96 49.89 -40.57
N VAL A 94 -16.73 49.02 -39.93
CA VAL A 94 -17.18 47.73 -40.48
C VAL A 94 -18.05 47.82 -41.74
N ASN A 95 -18.67 48.97 -42.03
CA ASN A 95 -19.49 49.18 -43.22
C ASN A 95 -18.77 49.92 -44.37
N VAL A 96 -17.48 50.26 -44.23
CA VAL A 96 -16.66 50.80 -45.32
C VAL A 96 -16.36 49.71 -46.35
N ASN A 97 -16.44 50.07 -47.63
CA ASN A 97 -16.14 49.20 -48.76
C ASN A 97 -14.72 49.40 -49.31
N ILE A 98 -14.24 50.64 -49.29
CA ILE A 98 -12.93 51.02 -49.84
C ILE A 98 -12.19 51.88 -48.83
N LEU A 99 -11.01 51.44 -48.38
CA LEU A 99 -10.09 52.23 -47.58
C LEU A 99 -9.02 52.84 -48.49
N ASP A 100 -9.04 54.16 -48.67
CA ASP A 100 -8.03 54.89 -49.44
C ASP A 100 -7.13 55.71 -48.52
N ALA A 101 -6.02 55.10 -48.12
CA ALA A 101 -5.06 55.62 -47.14
C ALA A 101 -3.68 55.92 -47.76
N ARG A 102 -3.65 56.18 -49.07
CA ARG A 102 -2.44 56.41 -49.87
C ARG A 102 -1.66 57.67 -49.46
N SER A 103 -0.37 57.71 -49.76
CA SER A 103 0.49 58.90 -49.56
C SER A 103 0.47 59.42 -48.12
N ASN A 104 0.81 58.55 -47.17
CA ASN A 104 0.80 58.82 -45.73
C ASN A 104 2.12 58.31 -45.08
N ASN A 105 2.18 58.29 -43.75
CA ASN A 105 3.35 57.84 -42.98
C ASN A 105 3.22 56.41 -42.43
N ILE A 106 2.20 55.64 -42.85
CA ILE A 106 1.80 54.38 -42.21
C ILE A 106 2.92 53.35 -42.32
N SER A 107 3.38 52.82 -41.18
CA SER A 107 4.38 51.75 -41.11
C SER A 107 3.78 50.40 -40.68
N ASP A 108 2.71 50.41 -39.88
CA ASP A 108 2.01 49.21 -39.44
C ASP A 108 0.64 49.05 -40.15
N ALA A 109 0.41 47.86 -40.69
CA ALA A 109 -0.84 47.45 -41.33
C ALA A 109 -1.56 46.32 -40.58
N THR A 110 -1.06 45.88 -39.42
CA THR A 110 -1.73 44.88 -38.58
C THR A 110 -3.15 45.25 -38.14
N PRO A 111 -3.58 46.54 -38.02
CA PRO A 111 -4.99 46.84 -37.75
C PRO A 111 -5.98 46.30 -38.80
N LEU A 112 -5.51 45.97 -40.02
CA LEU A 112 -6.32 45.29 -41.04
C LEU A 112 -6.70 43.84 -40.65
N THR A 113 -5.95 43.18 -39.78
CA THR A 113 -6.24 41.81 -39.31
C THR A 113 -7.33 41.79 -38.24
N LYS A 114 -7.56 42.94 -37.59
CA LYS A 114 -8.49 43.11 -36.46
C LYS A 114 -9.94 43.36 -36.88
N PHE A 115 -10.23 43.52 -38.17
CA PHE A 115 -11.61 43.64 -38.65
C PHE A 115 -12.40 42.35 -38.40
N PRO A 116 -13.70 42.42 -38.03
CA PRO A 116 -14.55 41.24 -38.00
C PRO A 116 -14.84 40.74 -39.41
N ALA A 117 -15.02 39.43 -39.58
CA ALA A 117 -15.34 38.80 -40.88
C ALA A 117 -16.69 39.25 -41.49
N THR A 118 -17.51 39.99 -40.74
CA THR A 118 -18.74 40.64 -41.20
C THR A 118 -18.52 42.01 -41.85
N ALA A 119 -17.28 42.53 -41.85
CA ALA A 119 -16.97 43.84 -42.42
C ALA A 119 -17.05 43.84 -43.96
N LYS A 120 -17.53 44.95 -44.52
CA LYS A 120 -17.84 45.10 -45.96
C LYS A 120 -16.65 45.57 -46.81
N LEU A 121 -15.45 45.54 -46.25
CA LEU A 121 -14.22 46.05 -46.87
C LEU A 121 -13.78 45.11 -47.99
N VAL A 122 -13.65 45.65 -49.21
CA VAL A 122 -13.29 44.88 -50.42
C VAL A 122 -12.07 45.44 -51.15
N GLU A 123 -11.72 46.72 -50.95
CA GLU A 123 -10.48 47.30 -51.47
C GLU A 123 -9.72 48.07 -50.38
N VAL A 124 -8.40 47.85 -50.31
CA VAL A 124 -7.47 48.60 -49.45
C VAL A 124 -6.34 49.18 -50.29
N ARG A 125 -6.17 50.50 -50.23
CA ARG A 125 -5.08 51.24 -50.90
C ARG A 125 -4.18 51.90 -49.86
N LEU A 126 -3.00 51.33 -49.70
CA LEU A 126 -1.94 51.75 -48.79
C LEU A 126 -0.64 52.09 -49.54
N ASN A 127 -0.67 52.28 -50.86
CA ASN A 127 0.52 52.68 -51.61
C ASN A 127 1.02 54.08 -51.25
N LEU A 128 2.33 54.31 -51.42
CA LEU A 128 3.03 55.52 -50.94
C LEU A 128 2.92 55.66 -49.42
N ASN A 129 3.44 54.68 -48.69
CA ASN A 129 3.52 54.65 -47.21
C ASN A 129 4.90 54.09 -46.79
N LYS A 130 5.07 53.71 -45.52
CA LYS A 130 6.34 53.28 -44.90
C LYS A 130 6.31 51.82 -44.42
N ILE A 131 5.40 50.99 -44.93
CA ILE A 131 5.23 49.59 -44.50
C ILE A 131 6.45 48.77 -44.94
N THR A 132 7.08 48.04 -44.01
CA THR A 132 8.34 47.32 -44.23
C THR A 132 8.20 45.80 -44.37
N SER A 133 7.11 45.21 -43.89
CA SER A 133 6.85 43.76 -43.92
C SER A 133 5.43 43.41 -44.38
N LEU A 134 5.23 42.15 -44.76
CA LEU A 134 3.96 41.54 -45.17
C LEU A 134 3.36 40.58 -44.11
N ASP A 135 3.93 40.48 -42.91
CA ASP A 135 3.56 39.48 -41.88
C ASP A 135 2.09 39.53 -41.40
N PHE A 136 1.38 40.61 -41.72
CA PHE A 136 -0.06 40.77 -41.45
C PHE A 136 -0.94 40.02 -42.47
N ILE A 137 -0.45 39.73 -43.68
CA ILE A 137 -1.21 39.12 -44.79
C ILE A 137 -1.81 37.73 -44.45
N PRO A 138 -1.10 36.80 -43.78
CA PRO A 138 -1.68 35.51 -43.36
C PRO A 138 -2.88 35.65 -42.39
N GLN A 139 -3.01 36.80 -41.73
CA GLN A 139 -3.97 37.05 -40.67
C GLN A 139 -5.19 37.88 -41.11
N ILE A 140 -5.21 38.43 -42.34
CA ILE A 140 -6.36 39.20 -42.85
C ILE A 140 -7.54 38.26 -43.09
N ASN A 141 -8.52 38.22 -42.17
CA ASN A 141 -9.74 37.41 -42.32
C ASN A 141 -10.86 38.16 -43.07
N LEU A 142 -10.51 38.86 -44.15
CA LEU A 142 -11.42 39.67 -44.97
C LEU A 142 -11.46 39.19 -46.42
N PRO A 143 -12.64 39.21 -47.08
CA PRO A 143 -12.79 38.87 -48.49
C PRO A 143 -12.37 40.05 -49.40
N LEU A 144 -11.16 40.59 -49.22
CA LEU A 144 -10.63 41.66 -50.07
C LEU A 144 -10.54 41.19 -51.51
N LYS A 145 -11.05 41.99 -52.44
CA LYS A 145 -10.85 41.82 -53.90
C LYS A 145 -9.57 42.49 -54.38
N LYS A 146 -9.17 43.59 -53.75
CA LYS A 146 -8.03 44.40 -54.16
C LYS A 146 -7.18 44.91 -52.99
N LEU A 147 -5.88 44.70 -53.07
CA LEU A 147 -4.90 45.21 -52.12
C LEU A 147 -3.77 45.92 -52.87
N ASN A 148 -3.50 47.18 -52.53
CA ASN A 148 -2.40 47.94 -53.13
C ASN A 148 -1.43 48.46 -52.05
N LEU A 149 -0.19 47.96 -52.09
CA LEU A 149 0.95 48.28 -51.23
C LEU A 149 2.15 48.80 -52.04
N SER A 150 1.96 49.19 -53.30
CA SER A 150 3.02 49.72 -54.17
C SER A 150 3.73 50.94 -53.55
N HIS A 151 5.00 51.17 -53.87
CA HIS A 151 5.79 52.26 -53.28
C HIS A 151 5.73 52.33 -51.73
N ASN A 152 5.90 51.20 -51.05
CA ASN A 152 6.16 51.16 -49.60
C ASN A 152 7.67 50.95 -49.37
N LEU A 153 8.06 50.29 -48.28
CA LEU A 153 9.44 49.92 -47.96
C LEU A 153 9.57 48.39 -47.77
N LEU A 154 8.69 47.61 -48.41
CA LEU A 154 8.57 46.16 -48.19
C LEU A 154 9.86 45.41 -48.55
N THR A 155 10.21 44.37 -47.78
CA THR A 155 11.41 43.55 -48.01
C THR A 155 11.12 42.05 -47.89
N GLY A 156 12.03 41.22 -48.40
CA GLY A 156 11.98 39.77 -48.20
C GLY A 156 11.03 39.05 -49.16
N SER A 157 10.10 38.25 -48.61
CA SER A 157 9.28 37.28 -49.36
C SER A 157 7.79 37.58 -49.25
N ILE A 158 7.02 37.22 -50.28
CA ILE A 158 5.56 37.16 -50.19
C ILE A 158 5.15 35.99 -49.29
N PRO A 159 4.34 36.19 -48.24
CA PRO A 159 3.87 35.12 -47.36
C PRO A 159 2.64 34.42 -47.95
N ASN A 160 2.21 33.34 -47.29
CA ASN A 160 0.95 32.66 -47.62
C ASN A 160 -0.27 33.53 -47.25
N PRO A 161 -1.33 33.53 -48.07
CA PRO A 161 -2.58 34.21 -47.75
C PRO A 161 -3.37 33.47 -46.66
N SER A 162 -4.27 34.18 -45.99
CA SER A 162 -5.38 33.57 -45.25
C SER A 162 -6.33 32.83 -46.21
N THR A 163 -7.16 31.92 -45.69
CA THR A 163 -8.21 31.25 -46.49
C THR A 163 -9.19 32.25 -47.13
N ALA A 164 -9.46 33.37 -46.45
CA ALA A 164 -10.29 34.45 -46.99
C ALA A 164 -9.63 35.11 -48.21
N LEU A 165 -8.39 35.62 -48.06
CA LEU A 165 -7.66 36.25 -49.18
C LEU A 165 -7.40 35.28 -50.34
N ALA A 166 -7.06 34.02 -50.04
CA ALA A 166 -6.80 32.98 -51.04
C ALA A 166 -8.02 32.73 -51.95
N SER A 167 -9.23 32.96 -51.43
CA SER A 167 -10.51 32.75 -52.13
C SER A 167 -11.18 34.04 -52.63
N SER A 168 -10.65 35.23 -52.31
CA SER A 168 -11.25 36.51 -52.68
C SER A 168 -10.38 37.46 -53.50
N LEU A 169 -9.04 37.42 -53.35
CA LEU A 169 -8.16 38.47 -53.87
C LEU A 169 -7.95 38.33 -55.38
N GLU A 170 -8.44 39.32 -56.12
CA GLU A 170 -8.39 39.38 -57.59
C GLU A 170 -7.23 40.25 -58.10
N GLU A 171 -6.85 41.28 -57.35
CA GLU A 171 -5.74 42.19 -57.70
C GLU A 171 -4.83 42.49 -56.49
N PHE A 172 -3.52 42.30 -56.67
CA PHE A 172 -2.51 42.60 -55.65
C PHE A 172 -1.35 43.41 -56.27
N TYR A 173 -0.98 44.53 -55.65
CA TYR A 173 0.05 45.42 -56.15
C TYR A 173 1.09 45.73 -55.08
N ILE A 174 2.36 45.51 -55.42
CA ILE A 174 3.57 45.78 -54.62
C ILE A 174 4.68 46.43 -55.47
N ASP A 175 4.36 46.91 -56.68
CA ASP A 175 5.29 47.54 -57.62
C ASP A 175 5.89 48.87 -57.10
N THR A 176 6.89 49.39 -57.80
CA THR A 176 7.50 50.69 -57.50
C THR A 176 7.89 51.44 -58.78
N ASN A 177 8.41 52.66 -58.63
CA ASN A 177 9.07 53.41 -59.71
C ASN A 177 10.32 54.16 -59.18
N LEU A 178 10.58 54.14 -57.87
CA LEU A 178 11.56 54.98 -57.18
C LEU A 178 12.24 54.26 -55.99
N GLY A 179 12.38 52.92 -56.06
CA GLY A 179 13.19 52.14 -55.10
C GLY A 179 12.57 51.95 -53.71
N GLY A 180 11.23 51.91 -53.63
CA GLY A 180 10.48 51.69 -52.39
C GLY A 180 10.56 50.24 -51.90
N ASN A 181 9.67 49.39 -52.43
CA ASN A 181 9.66 47.95 -52.15
C ASN A 181 10.87 47.24 -52.79
N LYS A 182 11.29 46.16 -52.14
CA LYS A 182 12.50 45.37 -52.38
C LYS A 182 12.20 43.89 -52.12
N ILE A 183 11.04 43.40 -52.57
CA ILE A 183 10.67 41.99 -52.49
C ILE A 183 11.59 41.17 -53.40
N GLU A 184 12.16 40.10 -52.85
CA GLU A 184 13.16 39.23 -53.50
C GLU A 184 12.53 37.90 -53.96
N ASN A 185 11.48 37.44 -53.29
CA ASN A 185 10.90 36.11 -53.49
C ASN A 185 9.36 36.15 -53.53
N ILE A 186 8.79 35.54 -54.57
CA ILE A 186 7.33 35.49 -54.83
C ILE A 186 6.77 34.06 -54.80
N SER A 187 7.50 33.07 -54.27
CA SER A 187 7.14 31.64 -54.34
C SER A 187 5.71 31.31 -53.92
N ASN A 188 5.21 31.93 -52.85
CA ASN A 188 3.87 31.70 -52.30
C ASN A 188 2.72 32.30 -53.13
N ILE A 189 3.00 33.02 -54.24
CA ILE A 189 1.97 33.63 -55.09
C ILE A 189 0.98 32.61 -55.67
N VAL A 190 1.40 31.35 -55.83
CA VAL A 190 0.56 30.22 -56.26
C VAL A 190 -0.64 29.96 -55.34
N ASN A 191 -0.56 30.37 -54.07
CA ASN A 191 -1.61 30.13 -53.08
C ASN A 191 -2.73 31.20 -53.11
N TYR A 192 -2.58 32.26 -53.90
CA TYR A 192 -3.59 33.30 -54.10
C TYR A 192 -4.54 32.89 -55.24
N THR A 193 -5.38 31.89 -55.00
CA THR A 193 -6.04 31.09 -56.07
C THR A 193 -6.96 31.86 -57.03
N GLN A 194 -7.45 33.04 -56.64
CA GLN A 194 -8.31 33.90 -57.47
C GLN A 194 -7.58 35.09 -58.11
N LEU A 195 -6.27 35.20 -57.94
CA LEU A 195 -5.49 36.37 -58.35
C LEU A 195 -5.37 36.46 -59.88
N LYS A 196 -5.83 37.59 -60.43
CA LYS A 196 -5.88 37.90 -61.88
C LYS A 196 -4.87 38.97 -62.27
N ARG A 197 -4.51 39.87 -61.34
CA ARG A 197 -3.46 40.89 -61.54
C ARG A 197 -2.49 40.87 -60.37
N PHE A 198 -1.20 40.91 -60.70
CA PHE A 198 -0.14 40.93 -59.71
C PHE A 198 0.99 41.86 -60.17
N GLY A 199 1.01 43.09 -59.67
CA GLY A 199 2.05 44.07 -59.96
C GLY A 199 3.21 43.94 -58.98
N PHE A 200 4.43 43.64 -59.46
CA PHE A 200 5.65 43.58 -58.66
C PHE A 200 6.88 44.21 -59.33
N GLY A 201 6.66 45.05 -60.35
CA GLY A 201 7.70 45.80 -61.04
C GLY A 201 8.60 46.60 -60.09
N GLU A 202 9.86 46.82 -60.50
CA GLU A 202 10.83 47.64 -59.74
C GLU A 202 11.05 47.16 -58.28
N ASN A 203 11.06 45.83 -58.09
CA ASN A 203 11.47 45.12 -56.86
C ASN A 203 12.83 44.41 -57.10
N LYS A 204 13.10 43.28 -56.43
CA LYS A 204 14.33 42.47 -56.55
C LYS A 204 14.04 41.01 -56.95
N VAL A 205 12.96 40.75 -57.66
CA VAL A 205 12.51 39.37 -57.96
C VAL A 205 13.36 38.77 -59.08
N ALA A 206 14.20 37.78 -58.74
CA ALA A 206 15.06 37.08 -59.70
C ALA A 206 14.41 35.81 -60.31
N ASP A 207 13.45 35.21 -59.59
CA ASP A 207 12.76 33.97 -59.96
C ASP A 207 11.27 34.23 -60.22
N ILE A 208 10.86 34.20 -61.49
CA ILE A 208 9.45 34.35 -61.89
C ILE A 208 8.75 33.02 -62.20
N SER A 209 9.44 31.87 -62.04
CA SER A 209 8.85 30.54 -62.26
C SER A 209 7.57 30.23 -61.44
N PRO A 210 7.35 30.77 -60.22
CA PRO A 210 6.10 30.56 -59.48
C PRO A 210 4.84 31.03 -60.22
N LEU A 211 4.96 31.92 -61.20
CA LEU A 211 3.80 32.49 -61.91
C LEU A 211 3.22 31.57 -62.98
N LYS A 212 3.97 30.56 -63.46
CA LYS A 212 3.64 29.75 -64.65
C LYS A 212 2.26 29.07 -64.60
N ASN A 213 1.82 28.63 -63.42
CA ASN A 213 0.55 27.93 -63.22
C ASN A 213 -0.54 28.79 -62.54
N THR A 214 -0.37 30.12 -62.53
CA THR A 214 -1.33 31.07 -61.92
C THR A 214 -2.39 31.54 -62.92
N ARG A 215 -3.44 32.23 -62.45
CA ARG A 215 -4.47 32.88 -63.27
C ARG A 215 -4.13 34.34 -63.63
N ILE A 216 -2.90 34.78 -63.38
CA ILE A 216 -2.46 36.16 -63.52
C ILE A 216 -2.31 36.52 -65.00
N ILE A 217 -2.96 37.60 -65.44
CA ILE A 217 -2.76 38.19 -66.76
C ILE A 217 -1.74 39.33 -66.60
N PRO A 218 -0.54 39.22 -67.21
CA PRO A 218 0.53 40.20 -66.99
C PRO A 218 0.21 41.55 -67.64
N ASP A 219 0.50 42.61 -66.88
CA ASP A 219 0.50 43.99 -67.32
C ASP A 219 1.91 44.61 -67.19
N ASP A 220 2.06 45.90 -67.51
CA ASP A 220 3.36 46.59 -67.51
C ASP A 220 3.96 46.73 -66.10
N TYR A 221 3.15 46.55 -65.04
CA TYR A 221 3.59 46.54 -63.64
C TYR A 221 3.96 45.15 -63.14
N THR A 222 3.82 44.10 -63.95
CA THR A 222 4.07 42.72 -63.54
C THR A 222 5.58 42.42 -63.47
N PHE A 223 6.27 42.25 -64.60
CA PHE A 223 7.66 41.74 -64.63
C PHE A 223 8.77 42.82 -64.71
N GLY A 224 8.43 44.09 -64.90
CA GLY A 224 9.39 45.12 -65.32
C GLY A 224 10.39 45.57 -64.25
N GLY A 225 11.54 46.08 -64.68
CA GLY A 225 12.41 46.97 -63.90
C GLY A 225 13.09 46.39 -62.66
N GLN A 226 13.20 45.07 -62.50
CA GLN A 226 13.77 44.48 -61.28
C GLN A 226 15.24 44.88 -61.08
N ARG A 227 15.66 45.13 -59.84
CA ARG A 227 16.99 45.65 -59.49
C ARG A 227 17.74 44.68 -58.57
N LEU A 228 18.43 43.72 -59.17
CA LEU A 228 19.22 42.72 -58.46
C LEU A 228 20.60 43.29 -58.08
N SER A 229 21.19 42.77 -57.02
CA SER A 229 22.57 43.04 -56.63
C SER A 229 23.25 41.75 -56.21
N LEU A 230 24.48 41.54 -56.66
CA LEU A 230 25.27 40.33 -56.41
C LEU A 230 26.71 40.73 -56.12
N THR A 231 27.31 40.13 -55.10
CA THR A 231 28.76 40.25 -54.84
C THR A 231 29.44 38.94 -55.23
N VAL A 232 30.50 39.02 -56.04
CA VAL A 232 31.20 37.85 -56.58
C VAL A 232 32.71 37.94 -56.39
N ASN A 233 33.36 36.79 -56.22
CA ASN A 233 34.81 36.63 -56.09
C ASN A 233 35.43 35.84 -57.27
N SER A 234 34.67 35.68 -58.36
CA SER A 234 34.98 34.86 -59.53
C SER A 234 34.73 35.66 -60.80
N ASP A 235 35.51 35.39 -61.86
CA ASP A 235 35.22 35.90 -63.22
C ASP A 235 33.97 35.23 -63.83
N ASN A 236 33.57 34.07 -63.31
CA ASN A 236 32.47 33.26 -63.84
C ASN A 236 31.54 32.78 -62.72
N PHE A 237 30.28 33.23 -62.73
CA PHE A 237 29.31 33.02 -61.65
C PHE A 237 27.91 32.68 -62.17
N LEU A 238 27.10 31.96 -61.38
CA LEU A 238 25.74 31.59 -61.78
C LEU A 238 24.85 32.83 -61.93
N SER A 239 24.05 32.87 -63.01
CA SER A 239 23.02 33.90 -63.14
C SER A 239 21.96 33.72 -62.06
N PRO A 240 21.52 34.79 -61.37
CA PRO A 240 20.43 34.70 -60.40
C PRO A 240 19.05 34.53 -61.06
N LEU A 241 18.95 34.76 -62.37
CA LEU A 241 17.68 34.83 -63.09
C LEU A 241 17.09 33.46 -63.41
N LYS A 242 15.76 33.35 -63.29
CA LYS A 242 14.96 32.24 -63.83
C LYS A 242 13.69 32.75 -64.49
N ASN A 243 13.38 32.20 -65.66
CA ASN A 243 12.16 32.46 -66.42
C ASN A 243 10.95 31.66 -65.88
N LEU A 244 9.78 31.77 -66.53
CA LEU A 244 8.56 31.03 -66.17
C LEU A 244 8.76 29.50 -66.11
N ASP A 245 9.64 28.93 -66.93
CA ASP A 245 9.95 27.50 -66.95
C ASP A 245 11.00 27.08 -65.90
N GLY A 246 11.52 28.02 -65.10
CA GLY A 246 12.61 27.79 -64.14
C GLY A 246 14.01 27.74 -64.79
N GLY A 247 14.10 27.93 -66.11
CA GLY A 247 15.36 27.98 -66.85
C GLY A 247 16.02 29.36 -66.78
N THR A 248 17.35 29.39 -66.87
CA THR A 248 18.14 30.63 -66.82
C THR A 248 18.03 31.41 -68.15
N PRO A 249 17.43 32.62 -68.17
CA PRO A 249 17.44 33.48 -69.34
C PRO A 249 18.83 34.10 -69.53
N GLN A 250 19.17 34.42 -70.78
CA GLN A 250 20.41 35.09 -71.12
C GLN A 250 20.36 36.58 -70.73
N VAL A 251 21.49 37.14 -70.32
CA VAL A 251 21.67 38.59 -70.09
C VAL A 251 22.20 39.29 -71.35
N THR A 252 22.07 40.61 -71.41
CA THR A 252 22.64 41.40 -72.52
C THR A 252 24.17 41.38 -72.45
N GLU A 253 24.82 40.84 -73.48
CA GLU A 253 26.28 40.79 -73.57
C GLU A 253 26.89 42.16 -73.87
N THR A 254 28.14 42.34 -73.44
CA THR A 254 28.94 43.56 -73.63
C THR A 254 30.39 43.20 -73.95
N ALA A 255 31.26 44.19 -74.13
CA ALA A 255 32.71 43.96 -74.21
C ALA A 255 33.33 43.41 -72.91
N THR A 256 32.59 43.47 -71.79
CA THR A 256 33.02 43.04 -70.44
C THR A 256 32.29 41.80 -69.92
N VAL A 257 31.14 41.45 -70.50
CA VAL A 257 30.19 40.42 -70.00
C VAL A 257 29.74 39.50 -71.13
N LYS A 258 29.79 38.19 -70.90
CA LYS A 258 29.20 37.15 -71.77
C LYS A 258 28.33 36.17 -70.99
N ASN A 259 27.44 35.46 -71.68
CA ASN A 259 26.77 34.29 -71.15
C ASN A 259 27.69 33.07 -71.26
N ASP A 260 27.63 32.19 -70.26
CA ASP A 260 28.35 30.90 -70.21
C ASP A 260 27.37 29.81 -69.74
N GLY A 261 26.42 29.46 -70.62
CA GLY A 261 25.31 28.57 -70.32
C GLY A 261 24.33 29.17 -69.31
N ASN A 262 24.33 28.66 -68.07
CA ASN A 262 23.58 29.21 -66.94
C ASN A 262 24.39 30.20 -66.08
N LYS A 263 25.65 30.48 -66.46
CA LYS A 263 26.51 31.45 -65.82
C LYS A 263 26.62 32.74 -66.62
N ILE A 264 27.08 33.77 -65.92
CA ILE A 264 27.51 35.05 -66.46
C ILE A 264 29.03 35.12 -66.25
N LYS A 265 29.76 35.43 -67.32
CA LYS A 265 31.21 35.53 -67.31
C LYS A 265 31.68 36.96 -67.59
N LEU A 266 32.42 37.51 -66.64
CA LEU A 266 33.22 38.72 -66.78
C LEU A 266 34.51 38.38 -67.56
N LEU A 267 34.96 39.30 -68.41
CA LEU A 267 36.19 39.12 -69.21
C LEU A 267 37.43 39.77 -68.58
N LYS A 268 37.34 40.22 -67.32
CA LYS A 268 38.43 40.81 -66.52
C LYS A 268 39.08 39.72 -65.66
N LYS A 269 40.41 39.59 -65.70
CA LYS A 269 41.13 38.45 -65.08
C LYS A 269 41.48 38.60 -63.59
N ALA A 270 41.59 39.83 -63.09
CA ALA A 270 41.84 40.14 -61.68
C ALA A 270 41.38 41.57 -61.35
N GLY A 271 41.20 41.86 -60.05
CA GLY A 271 40.91 43.20 -59.53
C GLY A 271 39.51 43.39 -58.94
N THR A 272 39.31 44.56 -58.32
CA THR A 272 38.05 45.02 -57.73
C THR A 272 37.31 45.96 -58.66
N GLY A 273 35.98 45.83 -58.76
CA GLY A 273 35.14 46.79 -59.44
C GLY A 273 33.65 46.47 -59.39
N THR A 274 32.86 47.24 -60.13
CA THR A 274 31.42 47.04 -60.27
C THR A 274 31.05 47.01 -61.76
N GLU A 275 30.13 46.14 -62.14
CA GLU A 275 29.58 46.03 -63.50
C GLU A 275 28.04 46.05 -63.40
N THR A 276 27.36 46.82 -64.25
CA THR A 276 25.88 46.85 -64.30
C THR A 276 25.41 46.07 -65.52
N ILE A 277 24.75 44.94 -65.29
CA ILE A 277 24.31 44.03 -66.35
C ILE A 277 22.81 44.22 -66.58
N ASN A 278 22.43 44.66 -67.77
CA ASN A 278 21.02 44.82 -68.14
C ASN A 278 20.45 43.50 -68.68
N TYR A 279 19.15 43.29 -68.52
CA TYR A 279 18.43 42.20 -69.19
C TYR A 279 17.02 42.61 -69.61
N SER A 280 16.55 42.00 -70.70
CA SER A 280 15.18 42.11 -71.20
C SER A 280 14.85 40.84 -72.00
N TYR A 281 13.95 40.00 -71.51
CA TYR A 281 13.51 38.79 -72.20
C TYR A 281 11.97 38.67 -72.22
N PRO A 282 11.35 38.30 -73.36
CA PRO A 282 9.90 38.18 -73.47
C PRO A 282 9.38 36.97 -72.69
N GLN A 283 8.26 37.14 -72.00
CA GLN A 283 7.58 36.10 -71.23
C GLN A 283 6.08 36.13 -71.53
N THR A 284 5.52 34.98 -71.90
CA THR A 284 4.09 34.83 -72.21
C THR A 284 3.41 34.10 -71.07
N LEU A 285 2.48 34.77 -70.38
CA LEU A 285 1.67 34.19 -69.30
C LEU A 285 0.19 34.42 -69.62
N ASN A 286 -0.61 33.36 -69.55
CA ASN A 286 -2.05 33.38 -69.84
C ASN A 286 -2.44 34.11 -71.14
N GLY A 287 -1.65 33.89 -72.20
CA GLY A 287 -1.90 34.44 -73.54
C GLY A 287 -1.41 35.89 -73.77
N VAL A 288 -0.87 36.57 -72.75
CA VAL A 288 -0.31 37.92 -72.89
C VAL A 288 1.21 37.86 -72.74
N THR A 289 1.93 38.47 -73.70
CA THR A 289 3.39 38.59 -73.67
C THR A 289 3.80 39.95 -73.11
N LYS A 290 4.70 39.95 -72.13
CA LYS A 290 5.39 41.13 -71.59
C LYS A 290 6.87 40.81 -71.40
N ASN A 291 7.76 41.80 -71.45
CA ASN A 291 9.16 41.56 -71.16
C ASN A 291 9.41 41.56 -69.65
N ALA A 292 10.10 40.54 -69.16
CA ALA A 292 10.79 40.62 -67.88
C ALA A 292 12.08 41.42 -68.10
N THR A 293 12.22 42.54 -67.40
CA THR A 293 13.33 43.48 -67.56
C THR A 293 13.95 43.81 -66.22
N GLY A 294 15.21 44.23 -66.23
CA GLY A 294 15.89 44.61 -65.01
C GLY A 294 17.38 44.85 -65.18
N THR A 295 18.03 45.07 -64.04
CA THR A 295 19.46 45.26 -63.91
C THR A 295 20.01 44.35 -62.82
N ILE A 296 21.26 43.90 -62.99
CA ILE A 296 22.04 43.18 -61.98
C ILE A 296 23.29 44.03 -61.72
N LEU A 297 23.38 44.60 -60.52
CA LEU A 297 24.58 45.27 -60.06
C LEU A 297 25.57 44.23 -59.51
N VAL A 298 26.64 43.95 -60.25
CA VAL A 298 27.64 42.94 -59.89
C VAL A 298 28.87 43.64 -59.32
N ASN A 299 29.05 43.54 -58.01
CA ASN A 299 30.27 43.96 -57.33
C ASN A 299 31.25 42.79 -57.35
N TYR A 300 32.35 42.90 -58.10
CA TYR A 300 33.35 41.84 -58.20
C TYR A 300 34.63 42.23 -57.46
N THR A 301 35.16 41.27 -56.71
CA THR A 301 36.53 41.29 -56.16
C THR A 301 37.20 40.01 -56.61
N ILE A 302 37.78 40.02 -57.81
CA ILE A 302 38.50 38.87 -58.36
C ILE A 302 39.92 38.93 -57.77
N PRO A 303 40.29 38.06 -56.82
CA PRO A 303 41.59 38.16 -56.16
C PRO A 303 42.72 37.88 -57.15
N LEU A 304 43.87 38.50 -56.91
CA LEU A 304 45.13 37.93 -57.38
C LEU A 304 45.29 36.57 -56.69
N ALA A 305 45.28 35.50 -57.47
CA ALA A 305 45.31 34.13 -56.97
C ALA A 305 46.61 33.47 -57.42
N TYR A 306 47.46 33.17 -56.45
CA TYR A 306 48.57 32.24 -56.62
C TYR A 306 48.45 31.10 -55.61
N GLU A 307 48.75 29.88 -56.06
CA GLU A 307 48.72 28.68 -55.24
C GLU A 307 50.12 28.05 -55.22
N PHE A 308 50.55 27.60 -54.03
CA PHE A 308 51.68 26.70 -53.88
C PHE A 308 51.13 25.28 -53.73
N THR A 309 51.50 24.39 -54.65
CA THR A 309 51.19 22.95 -54.58
C THR A 309 52.44 22.17 -54.20
N TYR A 310 52.32 21.19 -53.31
CA TYR A 310 53.45 20.53 -52.64
C TYR A 310 53.54 19.05 -53.04
N SER A 311 54.73 18.41 -53.00
CA SER A 311 54.88 16.99 -53.39
C SER A 311 54.25 16.00 -52.41
N SER A 312 54.36 16.28 -51.11
CA SER A 312 53.45 15.77 -50.08
C SER A 312 52.23 16.70 -50.04
N GLN A 313 51.01 16.18 -49.88
CA GLN A 313 49.84 17.05 -49.74
C GLN A 313 49.93 17.87 -48.44
N SER A 314 50.38 19.13 -48.53
CA SER A 314 50.19 20.11 -47.46
C SER A 314 48.68 20.27 -47.22
N PRO A 315 48.18 20.21 -45.96
CA PRO A 315 48.92 20.43 -44.71
C PRO A 315 49.34 19.16 -43.93
N ALA A 316 49.41 17.98 -44.55
CA ALA A 316 49.88 16.78 -43.84
C ALA A 316 51.34 16.96 -43.38
N LEU A 317 51.59 16.73 -42.08
CA LEU A 317 52.94 16.70 -41.54
C LEU A 317 53.68 15.43 -41.98
N THR A 318 55.00 15.52 -42.04
CA THR A 318 55.86 14.48 -42.61
C THR A 318 57.25 14.51 -41.98
N LYS A 319 57.91 13.36 -41.91
CA LYS A 319 59.33 13.24 -41.55
C LYS A 319 60.28 13.42 -42.76
N GLU A 320 59.74 13.53 -43.97
CA GLU A 320 60.46 13.56 -45.25
C GLU A 320 60.59 14.99 -45.83
N SER A 321 61.41 15.16 -46.88
CA SER A 321 61.60 16.45 -47.57
C SER A 321 60.46 16.84 -48.52
N VAL A 322 60.28 18.14 -48.78
CA VAL A 322 59.09 18.71 -49.46
C VAL A 322 59.47 19.53 -50.70
N LYS A 323 58.90 19.18 -51.86
CA LYS A 323 58.95 19.99 -53.10
C LYS A 323 57.76 20.94 -53.17
N VAL A 324 57.92 22.09 -53.81
CA VAL A 324 56.88 23.12 -53.98
C VAL A 324 56.82 23.62 -55.42
N THR A 325 55.60 23.80 -55.93
CA THR A 325 55.27 24.28 -57.28
C THR A 325 54.30 25.45 -57.17
N LEU A 326 54.75 26.66 -57.52
CA LEU A 326 53.96 27.90 -57.58
C LEU A 326 53.18 27.93 -58.89
N LYS A 327 51.88 28.25 -58.83
CA LYS A 327 51.06 28.68 -59.97
C LYS A 327 50.45 30.05 -59.67
N ILE A 328 50.21 30.88 -60.68
CA ILE A 328 49.64 32.23 -60.51
C ILE A 328 48.73 32.64 -61.67
N ASN A 329 47.62 33.33 -61.38
CA ASN A 329 46.63 33.78 -62.37
C ASN A 329 47.02 35.04 -63.19
N ALA A 330 48.30 35.45 -63.11
CA ALA A 330 48.91 36.55 -63.84
C ALA A 330 50.38 36.22 -64.14
N GLU A 331 50.91 36.68 -65.28
CA GLU A 331 52.27 36.33 -65.71
C GLU A 331 53.33 37.15 -64.95
N ILE A 332 54.37 36.47 -64.44
CA ILE A 332 55.43 37.06 -63.61
C ILE A 332 56.84 36.68 -64.08
N ASN A 333 57.81 37.50 -63.68
CA ASN A 333 59.22 37.15 -63.80
C ASN A 333 59.61 36.05 -62.78
N PRO A 334 60.42 35.03 -63.16
CA PRO A 334 60.77 33.93 -62.25
C PRO A 334 61.52 34.40 -60.98
N PRO A 335 61.08 34.03 -59.77
CA PRO A 335 61.81 34.35 -58.54
C PRO A 335 63.14 33.59 -58.38
N ALA A 336 64.03 34.10 -57.52
CA ALA A 336 65.35 33.52 -57.30
C ALA A 336 65.28 32.07 -56.76
N GLY A 337 65.95 31.14 -57.46
CA GLY A 337 65.92 29.71 -57.13
C GLY A 337 64.62 28.98 -57.48
N TRP A 338 63.68 29.63 -58.17
CA TRP A 338 62.47 29.01 -58.72
C TRP A 338 62.60 28.79 -60.23
N THR A 339 62.20 27.61 -60.71
CA THR A 339 62.32 27.23 -62.14
C THR A 339 60.97 27.30 -62.85
N LYS A 340 60.78 28.20 -63.84
CA LYS A 340 59.56 28.24 -64.68
C LYS A 340 59.36 26.90 -65.42
N LYS A 341 58.10 26.45 -65.52
CA LYS A 341 57.68 25.21 -66.21
C LYS A 341 56.65 25.46 -67.31
N ALA A 342 55.74 26.40 -67.11
CA ALA A 342 54.75 26.86 -68.06
C ALA A 342 54.40 28.32 -67.73
N ASP A 343 53.61 28.99 -68.58
CA ASP A 343 53.09 30.32 -68.27
C ASP A 343 52.29 30.28 -66.97
N GLY A 344 52.60 31.20 -66.06
CA GLY A 344 52.12 31.21 -64.68
C GLY A 344 52.57 30.04 -63.78
N VAL A 345 53.59 29.22 -64.09
CA VAL A 345 53.97 28.02 -63.27
C VAL A 345 55.49 27.87 -63.02
N TYR A 346 55.92 27.63 -61.77
CA TYR A 346 57.34 27.62 -61.31
C TYR A 346 57.60 26.57 -60.18
N GLU A 347 58.84 26.10 -59.93
CA GLU A 347 59.15 25.06 -58.89
C GLU A 347 60.43 25.27 -58.04
N LYS A 348 60.45 24.73 -56.80
CA LYS A 348 61.57 24.67 -55.82
C LYS A 348 61.47 23.47 -54.84
N THR A 349 62.49 23.20 -53.99
CA THR A 349 62.52 22.08 -53.00
C THR A 349 63.13 22.50 -51.64
N PHE A 350 62.65 21.93 -50.53
CA PHE A 350 63.06 22.21 -49.14
C PHE A 350 63.30 20.91 -48.34
N ALA A 351 64.27 20.91 -47.42
CA ALA A 351 64.71 19.71 -46.67
C ALA A 351 64.50 19.78 -45.14
N GLN A 352 64.09 20.94 -44.63
CA GLN A 352 63.77 21.21 -43.23
C GLN A 352 62.75 22.36 -43.17
N ASN A 353 62.16 22.63 -42.01
CA ASN A 353 61.26 23.76 -41.86
C ASN A 353 61.98 25.08 -42.15
N ALA A 354 61.38 25.90 -43.01
CA ALA A 354 61.93 27.15 -43.51
C ALA A 354 60.82 28.07 -44.04
N THR A 355 60.94 29.36 -43.74
CA THR A 355 60.14 30.42 -44.33
C THR A 355 61.03 31.29 -45.22
N GLU A 356 60.65 31.43 -46.49
CA GLU A 356 61.34 32.25 -47.48
C GLU A 356 60.38 33.30 -48.01
N ASN A 357 60.80 34.57 -47.93
CA ASN A 357 60.06 35.71 -48.47
C ASN A 357 60.71 36.14 -49.78
N PHE A 358 59.94 36.21 -50.87
CA PHE A 358 60.41 36.73 -52.15
C PHE A 358 59.36 37.63 -52.80
N GLN A 359 59.83 38.60 -53.59
CA GLN A 359 58.97 39.42 -54.45
C GLN A 359 59.01 38.89 -55.88
N PHE A 360 57.91 39.08 -56.60
CA PHE A 360 57.88 38.97 -58.06
C PHE A 360 57.26 40.20 -58.69
N SER A 361 57.75 40.54 -59.88
CA SER A 361 57.22 41.60 -60.72
C SER A 361 56.34 41.01 -61.83
N PHE A 362 55.17 41.61 -62.03
CA PHE A 362 54.26 41.27 -63.13
C PHE A 362 54.82 41.71 -64.49
N VAL A 363 54.36 41.03 -65.55
CA VAL A 363 54.56 41.48 -66.93
C VAL A 363 53.58 42.59 -67.31
N ASP A 364 52.40 42.66 -66.67
CA ASP A 364 51.43 43.74 -66.82
C ASP A 364 51.67 44.85 -65.79
N ALA A 365 52.13 46.02 -66.26
CA ALA A 365 52.44 47.18 -65.43
C ALA A 365 51.19 47.93 -64.89
N THR A 366 49.97 47.54 -65.29
CA THR A 366 48.73 48.15 -64.77
C THR A 366 48.28 47.54 -63.43
N ILE A 367 48.92 46.44 -62.98
CA ILE A 367 48.69 45.83 -61.67
C ILE A 367 49.64 46.51 -60.67
N PRO A 368 49.16 47.37 -59.76
CA PRO A 368 50.02 48.26 -58.96
C PRO A 368 50.70 47.58 -57.76
N ALA A 369 50.55 46.26 -57.60
CA ALA A 369 51.17 45.50 -56.53
C ALA A 369 52.44 44.80 -57.02
N THR A 370 53.51 44.86 -56.21
CA THR A 370 54.60 43.89 -56.23
C THR A 370 54.39 42.93 -55.04
N PRO A 371 53.76 41.76 -55.24
CA PRO A 371 53.40 40.91 -54.11
C PRO A 371 54.65 40.33 -53.45
N ASN A 372 54.73 40.49 -52.14
CA ASN A 372 55.54 39.58 -51.33
C ASN A 372 54.82 38.24 -51.31
N ALA A 373 55.48 37.19 -51.78
CA ALA A 373 55.06 35.82 -51.56
C ALA A 373 55.97 35.21 -50.48
N THR A 374 55.34 34.76 -49.41
CA THR A 374 55.98 33.98 -48.35
C THR A 374 55.68 32.51 -48.63
N ILE A 375 56.70 31.72 -48.96
CA ILE A 375 56.59 30.27 -48.88
C ILE A 375 57.05 29.85 -47.48
N THR A 376 56.22 29.07 -46.79
CA THR A 376 56.57 28.42 -45.54
C THR A 376 56.42 26.93 -45.73
N VAL A 377 57.52 26.20 -45.61
CA VAL A 377 57.50 24.77 -45.31
C VAL A 377 57.66 24.68 -43.79
N ASN A 378 56.58 24.34 -43.10
CA ASN A 378 56.53 24.12 -41.65
C ASN A 378 55.98 22.74 -41.28
N ASN A 379 55.68 21.89 -42.27
CA ASN A 379 55.06 20.59 -42.08
C ASN A 379 56.10 19.44 -41.95
N ILE A 380 57.39 19.73 -41.74
CA ILE A 380 58.41 18.71 -41.48
C ILE A 380 58.56 18.54 -39.97
N ASP A 381 58.17 17.39 -39.43
CA ASP A 381 58.19 17.09 -37.99
C ASP A 381 58.83 15.71 -37.73
N LYS A 382 59.59 15.63 -36.64
CA LYS A 382 60.43 14.50 -36.21
C LYS A 382 60.46 14.33 -34.69
N THR A 383 59.65 15.10 -33.98
CA THR A 383 59.53 15.06 -32.51
C THR A 383 58.43 14.07 -32.15
N SER A 384 58.63 13.26 -31.10
CA SER A 384 57.58 12.36 -30.61
C SER A 384 56.77 13.05 -29.49
N PRO A 385 55.45 12.85 -29.42
CA PRO A 385 54.59 13.50 -28.42
C PRO A 385 54.98 13.07 -27.01
N THR A 386 54.97 14.02 -26.07
CA THR A 386 55.22 13.71 -24.65
C THR A 386 53.92 13.35 -23.94
N ILE A 387 53.96 12.32 -23.08
CA ILE A 387 52.81 11.85 -22.28
C ILE A 387 53.17 12.01 -20.81
N ASP A 388 52.26 12.54 -19.99
CA ASP A 388 52.44 12.70 -18.55
C ASP A 388 51.16 12.40 -17.77
N PHE A 389 51.32 11.75 -16.61
CA PHE A 389 50.23 11.51 -15.66
C PHE A 389 50.19 12.68 -14.67
N LEU A 390 49.26 13.62 -14.89
CA LEU A 390 48.97 14.71 -13.93
C LEU A 390 48.33 14.15 -12.65
N GLN A 391 47.58 13.07 -12.79
CA GLN A 391 47.10 12.22 -11.71
C GLN A 391 47.27 10.77 -12.17
N ASP A 392 48.17 10.04 -11.52
CA ASP A 392 48.47 8.63 -11.80
C ASP A 392 47.57 7.68 -10.99
N VAL A 393 47.61 6.40 -11.31
CA VAL A 393 46.95 5.30 -10.59
C VAL A 393 47.35 5.31 -9.09
N PRO A 394 46.40 5.42 -8.15
CA PRO A 394 46.68 5.39 -6.70
C PRO A 394 47.34 4.08 -6.23
N THR A 395 48.08 4.17 -5.12
CA THR A 395 48.81 3.03 -4.52
C THR A 395 47.91 2.06 -3.74
N ASN A 396 46.71 2.49 -3.34
CA ASN A 396 45.75 1.75 -2.52
C ASN A 396 44.47 1.37 -3.28
N TYR A 397 43.73 0.42 -2.72
CA TYR A 397 42.40 0.05 -3.24
C TYR A 397 41.39 1.19 -3.05
N LYS A 398 40.51 1.35 -4.04
CA LYS A 398 39.37 2.27 -4.05
C LYS A 398 38.26 1.75 -4.96
N LYS A 399 37.02 2.19 -4.69
CA LYS A 399 35.81 1.96 -5.52
C LYS A 399 36.00 2.25 -7.01
N GLN A 400 36.78 3.27 -7.33
CA GLN A 400 37.26 3.58 -8.67
C GLN A 400 38.58 4.36 -8.57
N HIS A 401 39.41 4.29 -9.61
CA HIS A 401 40.59 5.13 -9.76
C HIS A 401 40.32 6.21 -10.81
N THR A 402 40.48 7.48 -10.42
CA THR A 402 40.51 8.60 -11.37
C THR A 402 41.96 8.84 -11.79
N VAL A 403 42.21 8.85 -13.10
CA VAL A 403 43.52 9.11 -13.72
C VAL A 403 43.38 10.31 -14.66
N LYS A 404 44.37 11.21 -14.71
CA LYS A 404 44.37 12.40 -15.58
C LYS A 404 45.67 12.45 -16.36
N ILE A 405 45.58 12.25 -17.67
CA ILE A 405 46.74 12.19 -18.57
C ILE A 405 46.81 13.50 -19.37
N LYS A 406 47.97 14.13 -19.42
CA LYS A 406 48.30 15.18 -20.38
C LYS A 406 49.15 14.57 -21.50
N VAL A 407 48.80 14.86 -22.75
CA VAL A 407 49.69 14.72 -23.89
C VAL A 407 50.09 16.13 -24.34
N SER A 408 51.40 16.36 -24.53
CA SER A 408 51.95 17.64 -24.98
C SER A 408 52.85 17.41 -26.20
N ASP A 409 52.55 18.12 -27.27
CA ASP A 409 53.22 18.06 -28.57
C ASP A 409 52.90 19.37 -29.33
N ASP A 410 53.72 19.75 -30.31
CA ASP A 410 53.46 20.96 -31.11
C ASP A 410 52.42 20.70 -32.24
N ASN A 411 52.26 19.45 -32.69
CA ASN A 411 51.36 19.06 -33.78
C ASN A 411 50.52 17.78 -33.47
N PRO A 412 49.83 17.69 -32.30
CA PRO A 412 49.21 16.45 -31.82
C PRO A 412 48.11 15.89 -32.73
N ASP A 413 48.07 14.56 -32.92
CA ASP A 413 46.90 13.85 -33.47
C ASP A 413 46.03 13.37 -32.31
N THR A 414 45.10 14.21 -31.87
CA THR A 414 44.23 13.92 -30.71
C THR A 414 43.30 12.72 -30.90
N ASN A 415 43.13 12.22 -32.14
CA ASN A 415 42.36 11.00 -32.40
C ASN A 415 43.18 9.72 -32.16
N SER A 416 44.50 9.84 -32.02
CA SER A 416 45.41 8.73 -31.71
C SER A 416 45.55 8.42 -30.22
N TYR A 417 44.87 9.19 -29.36
CA TYR A 417 45.01 9.13 -27.91
C TYR A 417 44.21 7.95 -27.36
N TYR A 418 44.88 6.82 -27.19
CA TYR A 418 44.28 5.59 -26.67
C TYR A 418 45.01 5.06 -25.43
N TYR A 419 44.27 4.37 -24.58
CA TYR A 419 44.81 3.57 -23.49
C TYR A 419 44.39 2.10 -23.58
N GLY A 420 45.22 1.27 -22.97
CA GLY A 420 45.09 -0.18 -22.85
C GLY A 420 45.66 -0.65 -21.50
N PHE A 421 45.83 -1.96 -21.35
CA PHE A 421 46.27 -2.56 -20.08
C PHE A 421 47.40 -3.56 -20.32
N SER A 422 48.47 -3.51 -19.51
CA SER A 422 49.63 -4.40 -19.58
C SER A 422 49.85 -5.16 -18.28
N ASP A 423 50.47 -6.34 -18.35
CA ASP A 423 50.95 -7.09 -17.18
C ASP A 423 52.25 -6.53 -16.58
N SER A 424 52.93 -5.63 -17.29
CA SER A 424 54.16 -4.98 -16.84
C SER A 424 54.03 -3.45 -16.78
N ASN A 425 54.91 -2.80 -16.03
CA ASN A 425 55.08 -1.36 -16.00
C ASN A 425 55.81 -0.80 -17.24
N THR A 426 55.72 -1.49 -18.38
CA THR A 426 56.30 -1.13 -19.67
C THR A 426 55.22 -1.19 -20.75
N CYS A 427 55.22 -0.23 -21.66
CA CYS A 427 54.23 -0.09 -22.72
C CYS A 427 54.94 0.12 -24.05
N ASP A 428 54.52 -0.61 -25.07
CA ASP A 428 55.03 -0.52 -26.44
C ASP A 428 53.93 -0.87 -27.45
N ALA A 429 54.30 -1.08 -28.71
CA ALA A 429 53.40 -1.41 -29.82
C ALA A 429 52.71 -2.80 -29.73
N SER A 430 53.11 -3.67 -28.80
CA SER A 430 52.48 -4.99 -28.58
C SER A 430 51.24 -4.94 -27.68
N VAL A 431 51.06 -3.86 -26.91
CA VAL A 431 49.90 -3.67 -26.03
C VAL A 431 48.67 -3.33 -26.88
N THR A 432 47.51 -3.90 -26.52
CA THR A 432 46.24 -3.57 -27.18
C THR A 432 45.65 -2.28 -26.60
N TYR A 433 45.76 -1.18 -27.35
CA TYR A 433 45.13 0.10 -27.02
C TYR A 433 43.75 0.18 -27.69
N SER A 434 42.68 0.22 -26.90
CA SER A 434 41.30 0.11 -27.40
C SER A 434 40.35 1.22 -26.95
N ASN A 435 40.76 2.03 -25.97
CA ASN A 435 39.89 2.99 -25.30
C ASN A 435 40.42 4.40 -25.55
N SER A 436 39.67 5.26 -26.24
CA SER A 436 40.12 6.64 -26.50
C SER A 436 40.00 7.51 -25.24
N PHE A 437 40.82 8.56 -25.17
CA PHE A 437 40.73 9.57 -24.11
C PHE A 437 41.01 10.98 -24.65
N VAL A 438 40.62 12.00 -23.87
CA VAL A 438 40.91 13.41 -24.16
C VAL A 438 41.99 13.90 -23.21
N SER A 439 43.00 14.59 -23.73
CA SER A 439 44.09 15.17 -22.93
C SER A 439 43.54 16.07 -21.82
N GLU A 440 44.13 15.97 -20.63
CA GLU A 440 43.75 16.63 -19.38
C GLU A 440 42.32 16.35 -18.89
N SER A 441 41.58 15.42 -19.51
CA SER A 441 40.31 14.92 -18.97
C SER A 441 40.53 13.81 -17.94
N GLU A 442 39.54 13.58 -17.10
CA GLU A 442 39.53 12.49 -16.13
C GLU A 442 39.09 11.17 -16.78
N ILE A 443 39.88 10.12 -16.57
CA ILE A 443 39.58 8.75 -16.94
C ILE A 443 39.21 8.00 -15.66
N THR A 444 37.97 7.54 -15.58
CA THR A 444 37.50 6.71 -14.46
C THR A 444 37.72 5.23 -14.78
N LEU A 445 38.59 4.58 -14.02
CA LEU A 445 38.77 3.14 -14.05
C LEU A 445 37.96 2.51 -12.91
N ASN A 446 36.95 1.70 -13.25
CA ASN A 446 36.04 1.04 -12.30
C ASN A 446 35.88 -0.48 -12.55
N ASP A 447 36.68 -1.06 -13.44
CA ASP A 447 36.71 -2.48 -13.78
C ASP A 447 37.78 -3.24 -12.97
N SER A 448 37.35 -3.93 -11.92
CA SER A 448 38.20 -4.75 -11.04
C SER A 448 38.82 -5.97 -11.73
N SER A 449 38.39 -6.35 -12.95
CA SER A 449 39.11 -7.37 -13.76
C SER A 449 40.46 -6.87 -14.29
N LYS A 450 40.76 -5.57 -14.15
CA LYS A 450 42.05 -4.96 -14.50
C LYS A 450 43.01 -4.87 -13.31
N ASN A 451 42.65 -5.40 -12.15
CA ASN A 451 43.51 -5.41 -10.97
C ASN A 451 44.86 -6.09 -11.26
N GLY A 452 45.94 -5.47 -10.78
CA GLY A 452 47.32 -5.92 -11.05
C GLY A 452 47.88 -5.52 -12.41
N LYS A 453 47.05 -5.08 -13.37
CA LYS A 453 47.52 -4.53 -14.66
C LYS A 453 47.97 -3.09 -14.50
N TYR A 454 48.93 -2.66 -15.31
CA TYR A 454 49.29 -1.25 -15.48
C TYR A 454 48.45 -0.61 -16.58
N LEU A 455 48.11 0.67 -16.41
CA LEU A 455 47.46 1.46 -17.45
C LEU A 455 48.53 1.88 -18.46
N CYS A 456 48.40 1.43 -19.70
CA CYS A 456 49.28 1.81 -20.80
C CYS A 456 48.62 2.85 -21.69
N VAL A 457 49.38 3.86 -22.09
CA VAL A 457 48.93 4.98 -22.92
C VAL A 457 49.76 5.04 -24.19
N THR A 458 49.11 5.24 -25.32
CA THR A 458 49.74 5.59 -26.60
C THR A 458 49.25 6.96 -27.05
N ALA A 459 50.16 7.72 -27.66
CA ALA A 459 49.84 8.96 -28.37
C ALA A 459 50.72 9.08 -29.62
N LYS A 460 50.17 9.70 -30.66
CA LYS A 460 50.83 10.00 -31.93
C LYS A 460 50.68 11.49 -32.24
N ASP A 461 51.63 12.06 -32.95
CA ASP A 461 51.49 13.37 -33.58
C ASP A 461 50.75 13.28 -34.92
N SER A 462 50.57 14.40 -35.61
CA SER A 462 49.99 14.44 -36.96
C SER A 462 51.00 14.08 -38.07
N ALA A 463 52.25 13.74 -37.73
CA ALA A 463 53.35 13.46 -38.69
C ALA A 463 53.70 11.97 -38.83
N GLY A 464 53.42 11.16 -37.81
CA GLY A 464 53.73 9.73 -37.74
C GLY A 464 54.55 9.28 -36.52
N ASN A 465 55.00 10.18 -35.65
CA ASN A 465 55.81 9.86 -34.48
C ASN A 465 54.93 9.40 -33.31
N ILE A 466 55.33 8.34 -32.61
CA ILE A 466 54.53 7.66 -31.57
C ILE A 466 55.31 7.60 -30.25
N SER A 467 54.60 7.77 -29.14
CA SER A 467 55.10 7.58 -27.77
C SER A 467 54.19 6.66 -26.95
N TYR A 468 54.80 5.97 -25.99
CA TYR A 468 54.13 5.07 -25.05
C TYR A 468 54.53 5.41 -23.60
N LYS A 469 53.60 5.26 -22.64
CA LYS A 469 53.89 5.43 -21.20
C LYS A 469 52.97 4.57 -20.32
N SER A 470 53.51 4.04 -19.22
CA SER A 470 52.77 3.30 -18.19
C SER A 470 52.40 4.19 -17.01
N SER A 471 51.35 3.80 -16.28
CA SER A 471 51.16 4.22 -14.89
C SER A 471 52.32 3.74 -14.00
N THR A 472 52.63 4.49 -12.94
CA THR A 472 53.65 4.09 -11.95
C THR A 472 53.19 2.89 -11.13
N ASN A 473 51.88 2.82 -10.82
CA ASN A 473 51.26 1.77 -10.02
C ASN A 473 50.38 0.85 -10.89
N PRO A 474 50.23 -0.43 -10.51
CA PRO A 474 49.20 -1.30 -11.05
C PRO A 474 47.83 -0.92 -10.47
N ILE A 475 46.78 -1.14 -11.25
CA ILE A 475 45.39 -0.84 -10.92
C ILE A 475 44.94 -1.66 -9.70
N LYS A 476 44.20 -1.00 -8.81
CA LYS A 476 43.65 -1.56 -7.56
C LYS A 476 42.23 -1.03 -7.34
N ILE A 477 41.29 -1.57 -8.11
CA ILE A 477 39.87 -1.26 -8.02
C ILE A 477 39.19 -2.31 -7.18
N ASP A 478 38.38 -1.86 -6.24
CA ASP A 478 37.59 -2.71 -5.38
C ASP A 478 36.19 -2.11 -5.28
N ASN A 479 35.27 -2.67 -6.06
CA ASN A 479 33.96 -2.11 -6.41
C ASN A 479 32.79 -2.97 -5.88
N VAL A 480 33.10 -3.99 -5.08
CA VAL A 480 32.15 -4.90 -4.44
C VAL A 480 31.80 -4.32 -3.06
N ALA A 481 30.58 -4.55 -2.57
CA ALA A 481 30.22 -4.15 -1.21
C ALA A 481 30.53 -5.28 -0.22
N PRO A 482 31.08 -4.99 0.97
CA PRO A 482 31.39 -6.01 1.96
C PRO A 482 30.11 -6.70 2.44
N THR A 483 30.23 -7.98 2.78
CA THR A 483 29.08 -8.83 3.13
C THR A 483 29.04 -9.14 4.62
N VAL A 484 27.83 -9.10 5.19
CA VAL A 484 27.57 -9.43 6.61
C VAL A 484 26.60 -10.59 6.67
N SER A 485 27.08 -11.74 7.15
CA SER A 485 26.30 -12.96 7.32
C SER A 485 26.07 -13.29 8.80
N GLY A 486 25.08 -14.13 9.10
CA GLY A 486 24.66 -14.46 10.48
C GLY A 486 23.59 -13.52 11.07
N VAL A 487 23.22 -12.45 10.35
CA VAL A 487 22.15 -11.51 10.72
C VAL A 487 20.83 -12.27 10.92
N SER A 488 20.28 -12.20 12.14
CA SER A 488 19.15 -13.04 12.58
C SER A 488 18.46 -12.42 13.79
N GLU A 489 17.13 -12.58 13.93
CA GLU A 489 16.40 -12.18 15.14
C GLU A 489 16.98 -12.93 16.36
N LYS A 490 17.31 -12.17 17.41
CA LYS A 490 17.78 -12.73 18.70
C LYS A 490 16.64 -12.64 19.70
N ILE A 491 16.27 -13.78 20.28
CA ILE A 491 15.18 -13.87 21.25
C ILE A 491 15.79 -14.22 22.61
N PHE A 492 15.49 -13.41 23.63
CA PHE A 492 15.94 -13.64 25.01
C PHE A 492 14.78 -13.50 25.98
N VAL A 493 14.83 -14.22 27.11
CA VAL A 493 13.87 -14.05 28.21
C VAL A 493 14.25 -12.81 29.03
N VAL A 494 13.26 -12.05 29.50
CA VAL A 494 13.49 -10.86 30.34
C VAL A 494 14.32 -11.16 31.59
N GLY A 495 15.36 -10.36 31.81
CA GLY A 495 16.33 -10.51 32.89
C GLY A 495 17.40 -11.60 32.71
N SER A 496 17.36 -12.39 31.62
CA SER A 496 18.30 -13.50 31.39
C SER A 496 19.77 -13.06 31.28
N SER A 497 20.70 -13.96 31.63
CA SER A 497 22.15 -13.67 31.56
C SER A 497 22.61 -13.48 30.11
N GLU A 498 21.96 -14.19 29.19
CA GLU A 498 22.14 -14.10 27.75
C GLU A 498 21.72 -12.71 27.23
N ALA A 499 20.58 -12.18 27.70
CA ALA A 499 20.17 -10.80 27.41
C ALA A 499 21.13 -9.76 28.00
N GLN A 500 21.74 -10.02 29.16
CA GLN A 500 22.66 -9.06 29.78
C GLN A 500 24.04 -9.02 29.11
N ASN A 501 24.47 -10.11 28.45
CA ASN A 501 25.82 -10.24 27.87
C ASN A 501 25.87 -10.20 26.33
N TYR A 502 24.73 -10.13 25.63
CA TYR A 502 24.71 -10.14 24.17
C TYR A 502 25.23 -8.83 23.55
N THR A 503 26.28 -8.94 22.72
CA THR A 503 26.84 -7.85 21.92
C THR A 503 26.32 -7.89 20.48
N LEU A 504 26.18 -6.72 19.83
CA LEU A 504 25.62 -6.61 18.47
C LEU A 504 26.42 -7.38 17.40
N THR A 505 27.70 -7.66 17.63
CA THR A 505 28.56 -8.45 16.76
C THR A 505 28.51 -9.96 17.02
N SER A 506 27.85 -10.42 18.09
CA SER A 506 27.82 -11.83 18.49
C SER A 506 27.13 -12.72 17.44
N GLY A 507 27.93 -13.56 16.79
CA GLY A 507 27.49 -14.48 15.74
C GLY A 507 27.35 -13.85 14.35
N LEU A 508 27.86 -12.63 14.13
CA LEU A 508 28.04 -12.07 12.79
C LEU A 508 29.37 -12.52 12.19
N THR A 509 29.40 -12.65 10.87
CA THR A 509 30.61 -12.92 10.09
C THR A 509 30.72 -11.91 8.96
N PHE A 510 31.91 -11.33 8.80
CA PHE A 510 32.21 -10.27 7.85
C PHE A 510 33.13 -10.82 6.75
N SER A 511 32.81 -10.58 5.48
CA SER A 511 33.59 -11.08 4.35
C SER A 511 33.58 -10.11 3.17
N ASP A 512 34.75 -9.94 2.56
CA ASP A 512 34.99 -9.10 1.39
C ASP A 512 36.11 -9.73 0.53
N ASN A 513 36.34 -9.23 -0.68
CA ASN A 513 37.38 -9.71 -1.60
C ASN A 513 38.76 -9.03 -1.45
N VAL A 514 38.83 -7.90 -0.76
CA VAL A 514 40.09 -7.18 -0.45
C VAL A 514 40.25 -7.04 1.07
N ASP A 515 39.21 -6.64 1.78
CA ASP A 515 39.28 -6.42 3.22
C ASP A 515 39.07 -7.70 4.05
N ASN A 516 39.90 -7.87 5.08
CA ASN A 516 39.80 -9.03 5.96
C ASN A 516 38.72 -8.84 7.03
N ALA A 517 38.19 -9.95 7.55
CA ALA A 517 37.11 -9.95 8.54
C ALA A 517 37.39 -9.12 9.81
N THR A 518 38.65 -8.97 10.23
CA THR A 518 39.03 -8.16 11.39
C THR A 518 38.99 -6.67 11.08
N THR A 519 39.45 -6.24 9.90
CA THR A 519 39.25 -4.85 9.45
C THR A 519 37.77 -4.51 9.40
N LEU A 520 36.97 -5.34 8.71
CA LEU A 520 35.53 -5.13 8.57
C LEU A 520 34.78 -5.09 9.91
N ALA A 521 35.12 -5.98 10.85
CA ALA A 521 34.53 -5.99 12.19
C ALA A 521 34.79 -4.68 12.97
N SER A 522 35.89 -3.98 12.69
CA SER A 522 36.20 -2.66 13.29
C SER A 522 35.48 -1.49 12.61
N LEU A 523 34.97 -1.68 11.39
CA LEU A 523 34.26 -0.67 10.59
C LEU A 523 32.73 -0.84 10.63
N PHE A 524 32.22 -1.87 11.29
CA PHE A 524 30.78 -2.12 11.46
C PHE A 524 30.16 -1.14 12.46
N GLN A 525 29.15 -0.36 12.03
CA GLN A 525 28.56 0.71 12.84
C GLN A 525 27.04 0.61 12.92
N CYS A 526 26.51 0.55 14.15
CA CYS A 526 25.07 0.53 14.45
C CYS A 526 24.59 1.91 14.91
N ASN A 527 24.79 2.91 14.05
CA ASN A 527 24.57 4.33 14.37
C ASN A 527 23.10 4.61 14.71
N GLY A 528 22.86 5.24 15.87
CA GLY A 528 21.53 5.57 16.38
C GLY A 528 20.90 4.53 17.30
N PHE A 529 21.50 3.34 17.48
CA PHE A 529 21.00 2.35 18.44
C PHE A 529 21.38 2.73 19.88
N SER A 530 20.41 3.21 20.67
CA SER A 530 20.59 3.64 22.07
C SER A 530 20.72 2.49 23.09
N GLY A 531 20.97 1.27 22.63
CA GLY A 531 20.88 0.05 23.45
C GLY A 531 19.47 -0.54 23.51
N TYR A 532 19.39 -1.78 24.00
CA TYR A 532 18.16 -2.45 24.42
C TYR A 532 18.16 -2.59 25.95
N ASN A 533 16.99 -2.71 26.56
CA ASN A 533 16.89 -3.00 27.99
C ASN A 533 16.66 -4.51 28.20
N PRO A 534 17.62 -5.28 28.73
CA PRO A 534 17.42 -6.72 28.98
C PRO A 534 16.34 -7.01 30.03
N ASN A 535 15.96 -6.01 30.83
CA ASN A 535 14.98 -6.10 31.90
C ASN A 535 13.60 -5.54 31.52
N ALA A 536 13.32 -5.30 30.23
CA ALA A 536 12.00 -4.91 29.74
C ALA A 536 11.61 -5.68 28.49
N VAL A 537 10.37 -6.17 28.45
CA VAL A 537 9.82 -6.91 27.30
C VAL A 537 9.52 -5.94 26.16
N GLY A 538 10.01 -6.27 24.97
CA GLY A 538 9.96 -5.37 23.82
C GLY A 538 10.72 -5.90 22.60
N ILE A 539 10.56 -5.19 21.49
CA ILE A 539 11.29 -5.43 20.23
C ILE A 539 12.21 -4.23 20.02
N TYR A 540 13.51 -4.48 20.01
CA TYR A 540 14.56 -3.49 19.81
C TYR A 540 15.19 -3.75 18.44
N THR A 541 14.72 -3.03 17.42
CA THR A 541 15.29 -3.12 16.07
C THR A 541 16.65 -2.44 16.03
N VAL A 542 17.68 -3.21 15.69
CA VAL A 542 19.04 -2.74 15.45
C VAL A 542 19.17 -2.43 13.97
N THR A 543 19.70 -1.26 13.63
CA THR A 543 20.04 -0.86 12.26
C THR A 543 21.52 -0.52 12.20
N CYS A 544 22.23 -1.10 11.24
CA CYS A 544 23.67 -0.89 11.07
C CYS A 544 24.04 -0.71 9.58
N SER A 545 25.23 -0.18 9.35
CA SER A 545 25.93 -0.29 8.06
C SER A 545 27.37 -0.79 8.26
N LEU A 546 27.96 -1.25 7.17
CA LEU A 546 29.37 -1.59 7.07
C LEU A 546 29.95 -0.92 5.84
N LYS A 547 31.03 -0.14 6.04
CA LYS A 547 31.87 0.40 4.97
C LYS A 547 33.22 -0.31 4.98
N ASP A 548 33.77 -0.63 3.82
CA ASP A 548 35.14 -1.14 3.68
C ASP A 548 36.19 0.01 3.62
N SER A 549 37.47 -0.32 3.42
CA SER A 549 38.54 0.67 3.23
C SER A 549 38.54 1.34 1.84
N SER A 550 37.94 0.67 0.84
CA SER A 550 37.79 1.11 -0.55
C SER A 550 36.65 2.11 -0.78
N GLU A 551 35.79 2.26 0.23
CA GLU A 551 34.57 3.06 0.33
C GLU A 551 33.29 2.49 -0.30
N ASN A 552 33.17 1.16 -0.44
CA ASN A 552 31.88 0.53 -0.67
C ASN A 552 31.15 0.32 0.66
N GLU A 553 29.81 0.38 0.63
CA GLU A 553 28.98 0.29 1.82
C GLU A 553 27.79 -0.63 1.60
N VAL A 554 27.46 -1.43 2.61
CA VAL A 554 26.17 -2.10 2.75
C VAL A 554 25.38 -1.44 3.88
N THR A 555 24.20 -0.90 3.55
CA THR A 555 23.32 -0.18 4.47
C THR A 555 22.03 -0.95 4.72
N GLY A 556 21.29 -0.60 5.77
CA GLY A 556 20.02 -1.23 6.10
C GLY A 556 20.12 -2.65 6.67
N ILE A 557 21.31 -3.04 7.16
CA ILE A 557 21.49 -4.29 7.91
C ILE A 557 20.64 -4.18 9.16
N THR A 558 19.58 -4.99 9.25
CA THR A 558 18.54 -4.86 10.26
C THR A 558 18.20 -6.22 10.88
N TRP A 559 18.08 -6.25 12.20
CA TRP A 559 17.53 -7.38 12.95
C TRP A 559 16.88 -6.92 14.24
N ASN A 560 16.03 -7.75 14.82
CA ASN A 560 15.43 -7.50 16.11
C ASN A 560 16.23 -8.19 17.22
N VAL A 561 16.45 -7.47 18.33
CA VAL A 561 16.65 -8.06 19.64
C VAL A 561 15.30 -8.04 20.35
N LYS A 562 14.76 -9.21 20.67
CA LYS A 562 13.40 -9.41 21.15
C LYS A 562 13.44 -9.98 22.57
N ILE A 563 13.09 -9.15 23.53
CA ILE A 563 12.98 -9.57 24.93
C ILE A 563 11.54 -10.05 25.15
N VAL A 564 11.38 -11.33 25.50
CA VAL A 564 10.08 -11.98 25.73
C VAL A 564 9.82 -12.20 27.22
N GLN A 565 8.53 -12.32 27.57
CA GLN A 565 8.10 -12.64 28.93
C GLN A 565 8.65 -14.01 29.35
N ALA A 566 9.06 -14.15 30.62
CA ALA A 566 9.35 -15.46 31.20
C ALA A 566 8.07 -16.29 31.34
N ASP A 567 8.17 -17.62 31.23
CA ASP A 567 7.02 -18.50 31.43
C ASP A 567 6.54 -18.44 32.89
N LYS A 568 5.24 -18.21 33.05
CA LYS A 568 4.56 -18.08 34.35
C LYS A 568 3.59 -19.22 34.64
N THR A 569 3.60 -20.29 33.84
CA THR A 569 2.68 -21.43 33.99
C THR A 569 2.78 -22.03 35.40
N ALA A 570 4.01 -22.34 35.86
CA ALA A 570 4.24 -22.84 37.21
C ALA A 570 3.78 -21.88 38.34
N LEU A 571 3.85 -20.56 38.13
CA LEU A 571 3.35 -19.57 39.10
C LEU A 571 1.81 -19.52 39.10
N ARG A 572 1.17 -19.65 37.94
CA ARG A 572 -0.29 -19.73 37.82
C ARG A 572 -0.82 -20.98 38.52
N ASP A 573 -0.13 -22.12 38.36
CA ASP A 573 -0.48 -23.38 39.01
C ASP A 573 -0.23 -23.36 40.52
N ALA A 574 0.83 -22.68 40.97
CA ALA A 574 1.07 -22.40 42.39
C ALA A 574 -0.03 -21.50 42.99
N VAL A 575 -0.49 -20.46 42.27
CA VAL A 575 -1.63 -19.61 42.70
C VAL A 575 -2.94 -20.41 42.76
N ASN A 576 -3.20 -21.27 41.79
CA ASN A 576 -4.38 -22.16 41.80
C ASN A 576 -4.35 -23.13 43.00
N THR A 577 -3.16 -23.68 43.29
CA THR A 577 -2.93 -24.59 44.42
C THR A 577 -3.09 -23.86 45.75
N ALA A 578 -2.51 -22.67 45.91
CA ALA A 578 -2.68 -21.82 47.09
C ALA A 578 -4.14 -21.44 47.33
N THR A 579 -4.86 -21.07 46.26
CA THR A 579 -6.29 -20.72 46.32
C THR A 579 -7.13 -21.91 46.79
N THR A 580 -6.87 -23.10 46.24
CA THR A 580 -7.54 -24.34 46.62
C THR A 580 -7.24 -24.73 48.07
N ALA A 581 -5.97 -24.61 48.48
CA ALA A 581 -5.54 -24.89 49.86
C ALA A 581 -6.19 -23.93 50.88
N LYS A 582 -6.22 -22.62 50.60
CA LYS A 582 -6.88 -21.60 51.44
C LYS A 582 -8.39 -21.86 51.60
N ASN A 583 -9.05 -22.30 50.52
CA ASN A 583 -10.49 -22.52 50.47
C ASN A 583 -10.94 -23.89 50.99
N HIS A 584 -10.02 -24.80 51.35
CA HIS A 584 -10.35 -26.11 51.88
C HIS A 584 -11.20 -26.00 53.18
N PRO A 585 -12.33 -26.71 53.30
CA PRO A 585 -13.34 -26.44 54.33
C PRO A 585 -12.79 -26.57 55.76
N LYS A 586 -11.94 -27.56 56.00
CA LYS A 586 -11.32 -27.84 57.30
C LYS A 586 -10.25 -26.82 57.75
N VAL A 587 -9.87 -25.83 56.93
CA VAL A 587 -8.85 -24.84 57.33
C VAL A 587 -9.46 -23.84 58.32
N TYR A 588 -8.84 -23.71 59.50
CA TYR A 588 -9.25 -22.75 60.53
C TYR A 588 -8.30 -21.54 60.66
N GLU A 589 -6.99 -21.72 60.39
CA GLU A 589 -5.98 -20.66 60.55
C GLU A 589 -5.13 -20.46 59.28
N GLY A 590 -4.54 -19.26 59.12
CA GLY A 590 -3.55 -18.94 58.09
C GLY A 590 -4.12 -18.38 56.78
N LYS A 591 -5.45 -18.40 56.58
CA LYS A 591 -6.10 -17.98 55.31
C LYS A 591 -5.72 -16.56 54.85
N ALA A 592 -5.59 -15.61 55.77
CA ALA A 592 -5.26 -14.22 55.47
C ALA A 592 -3.82 -14.04 54.93
N GLU A 593 -2.85 -14.81 55.43
CA GLU A 593 -1.47 -14.78 54.94
C GLU A 593 -1.37 -15.40 53.55
N VAL A 594 -2.07 -16.51 53.30
CA VAL A 594 -2.14 -17.10 51.96
C VAL A 594 -2.82 -16.15 50.96
N GLU A 595 -3.89 -15.44 51.35
CA GLU A 595 -4.53 -14.44 50.48
C GLU A 595 -3.60 -13.26 50.15
N ARG A 596 -2.86 -12.77 51.14
CA ARG A 596 -1.87 -11.69 50.99
C ARG A 596 -0.78 -12.11 49.99
N VAL A 597 -0.29 -13.34 50.09
CA VAL A 597 0.76 -13.86 49.18
C VAL A 597 0.20 -14.22 47.80
N ILE A 598 -1.04 -14.71 47.68
CA ILE A 598 -1.75 -14.84 46.40
C ILE A 598 -1.85 -13.48 45.70
N THR A 599 -2.15 -12.41 46.43
CA THR A 599 -2.22 -11.04 45.86
C THR A 599 -0.85 -10.59 45.32
N GLN A 600 0.25 -10.86 46.06
CA GLN A 600 1.61 -10.58 45.59
C GLN A 600 2.02 -11.44 44.38
N ALA A 601 1.65 -12.72 44.36
CA ALA A 601 1.87 -13.60 43.21
C ALA A 601 1.08 -13.13 41.98
N ASN A 602 -0.13 -12.62 42.15
CA ASN A 602 -0.93 -12.03 41.08
C ASN A 602 -0.32 -10.75 40.51
N THR A 603 0.37 -9.92 41.31
CA THR A 603 1.14 -8.79 40.75
C THR A 603 2.31 -9.28 39.87
N VAL A 604 3.02 -10.33 40.26
CA VAL A 604 4.10 -10.95 39.46
C VAL A 604 3.55 -11.65 38.21
N LEU A 605 2.34 -12.23 38.26
CA LEU A 605 1.65 -12.75 37.07
C LEU A 605 1.33 -11.65 36.06
N ASN A 606 0.87 -10.49 36.51
CA ASN A 606 0.43 -9.39 35.65
C ASN A 606 1.55 -8.48 35.13
N ASP A 607 2.68 -8.36 35.84
CA ASP A 607 3.83 -7.56 35.37
C ASP A 607 4.51 -8.22 34.17
N THR A 608 4.45 -7.60 32.98
CA THR A 608 5.05 -8.13 31.75
C THR A 608 6.58 -8.27 31.83
N ASN A 609 7.24 -7.55 32.73
CA ASN A 609 8.71 -7.54 32.86
C ASN A 609 9.23 -8.49 33.97
N ALA A 610 8.33 -9.14 34.72
CA ALA A 610 8.71 -10.07 35.79
C ALA A 610 9.68 -11.16 35.29
N THR A 611 10.84 -11.24 35.95
CA THR A 611 11.92 -12.16 35.58
C THR A 611 11.66 -13.56 36.14
N THR A 612 12.42 -14.55 35.65
CA THR A 612 12.45 -15.90 36.22
C THR A 612 12.78 -15.90 37.73
N SER A 613 13.52 -14.89 38.22
CA SER A 613 13.81 -14.72 39.66
C SER A 613 12.55 -14.34 40.44
N ASP A 614 11.81 -13.34 39.97
CA ASP A 614 10.57 -12.85 40.62
C ASP A 614 9.50 -13.95 40.66
N ILE A 615 9.39 -14.70 39.55
CA ILE A 615 8.50 -15.86 39.42
C ILE A 615 8.89 -16.95 40.43
N THR A 616 10.18 -17.28 40.53
CA THR A 616 10.69 -18.29 41.48
C THR A 616 10.46 -17.87 42.94
N GLN A 617 10.72 -16.60 43.27
CA GLN A 617 10.50 -16.06 44.60
C GLN A 617 9.00 -16.02 44.97
N ALA A 618 8.12 -15.69 44.02
CA ALA A 618 6.68 -15.74 44.23
C ALA A 618 6.17 -17.17 44.49
N ILE A 619 6.66 -18.17 43.74
CA ILE A 619 6.36 -19.60 44.00
C ILE A 619 6.86 -20.02 45.39
N SER A 620 8.10 -19.64 45.77
CA SER A 620 8.67 -19.91 47.09
C SER A 620 7.81 -19.31 48.21
N ASN A 621 7.39 -18.06 48.06
CA ASN A 621 6.52 -17.37 49.02
C ASN A 621 5.16 -18.07 49.16
N LEU A 622 4.53 -18.47 48.05
CA LEU A 622 3.26 -19.22 48.06
C LEU A 622 3.40 -20.54 48.83
N ASN A 623 4.45 -21.31 48.54
CA ASN A 623 4.70 -22.59 49.20
C ASN A 623 4.92 -22.42 50.72
N GLN A 624 5.65 -21.38 51.14
CA GLN A 624 5.83 -21.03 52.56
C GLN A 624 4.55 -20.55 53.24
N ALA A 625 3.63 -19.90 52.51
CA ALA A 625 2.34 -19.50 53.04
C ALA A 625 1.40 -20.71 53.19
N ILE A 626 1.35 -21.60 52.19
CA ILE A 626 0.59 -22.85 52.23
C ILE A 626 1.03 -23.72 53.41
N SER A 627 2.34 -23.86 53.66
CA SER A 627 2.85 -24.68 54.78
C SER A 627 2.51 -24.16 56.18
N ARG A 628 1.95 -22.94 56.29
CA ARG A 628 1.49 -22.35 57.56
C ARG A 628 -0.03 -22.53 57.79
N LEU A 629 -0.78 -23.02 56.81
CA LEU A 629 -2.22 -23.30 56.97
C LEU A 629 -2.44 -24.39 58.03
N ARG A 630 -3.37 -24.15 58.96
CA ARG A 630 -3.82 -25.17 59.92
C ARG A 630 -5.20 -25.69 59.52
N ARG A 631 -5.31 -27.02 59.46
CA ARG A 631 -6.56 -27.75 59.25
C ARG A 631 -6.95 -28.46 60.54
N ASP A 632 -8.24 -28.53 60.77
CA ASP A 632 -8.81 -29.30 61.86
C ASP A 632 -9.47 -30.55 61.30
N GLU A 633 -8.91 -31.71 61.64
CA GLU A 633 -9.32 -33.01 61.09
C GLU A 633 -9.77 -34.00 62.16
N THR A 634 -9.73 -33.58 63.44
CA THR A 634 -10.22 -34.37 64.57
C THR A 634 -11.74 -34.37 64.59
N ALA A 635 -12.37 -35.46 65.02
CA ALA A 635 -13.81 -35.48 65.28
C ALA A 635 -14.08 -35.26 66.78
N PRO A 636 -15.11 -34.48 67.16
CA PRO A 636 -15.41 -34.16 68.55
C PRO A 636 -15.58 -35.41 69.43
N GLU A 637 -15.21 -35.32 70.70
CA GLU A 637 -15.50 -36.36 71.69
C GLU A 637 -16.85 -36.09 72.39
N ILE A 638 -17.56 -37.16 72.75
CA ILE A 638 -18.86 -37.10 73.43
C ILE A 638 -18.76 -37.91 74.73
N TYR A 639 -19.02 -37.26 75.86
CA TYR A 639 -18.90 -37.84 77.20
C TYR A 639 -20.27 -37.97 77.87
N GLY A 640 -20.32 -38.73 78.98
CA GLY A 640 -21.58 -38.98 79.73
C GLY A 640 -22.54 -39.99 79.08
N VAL A 641 -22.14 -40.59 77.96
CA VAL A 641 -22.91 -41.56 77.15
C VAL A 641 -22.77 -43.02 77.59
N SER A 642 -22.30 -43.25 78.83
CA SER A 642 -22.24 -44.59 79.42
C SER A 642 -23.64 -45.21 79.59
N GLU A 643 -23.67 -46.54 79.68
CA GLU A 643 -24.90 -47.31 79.94
C GLU A 643 -25.63 -46.76 81.17
N LYS A 644 -26.94 -46.55 81.04
CA LYS A 644 -27.80 -46.06 82.11
C LYS A 644 -28.93 -47.04 82.39
N GLU A 645 -29.13 -47.37 83.66
CA GLU A 645 -30.29 -48.13 84.12
C GLU A 645 -31.36 -47.18 84.69
N ILE A 646 -32.62 -47.48 84.41
CA ILE A 646 -33.82 -46.82 84.97
C ILE A 646 -34.91 -47.88 85.22
N PHE A 647 -35.90 -47.58 86.04
CA PHE A 647 -37.05 -48.45 86.28
C PHE A 647 -38.28 -48.04 85.47
N VAL A 648 -39.25 -48.95 85.33
CA VAL A 648 -40.48 -48.72 84.54
C VAL A 648 -41.27 -47.51 85.05
N GLY A 649 -41.31 -46.45 84.24
CA GLY A 649 -42.04 -45.21 84.50
C GLY A 649 -41.16 -44.02 84.91
N ASP A 650 -39.89 -44.24 85.29
CA ASP A 650 -38.92 -43.22 85.69
C ASP A 650 -38.75 -42.12 84.63
N ASP A 651 -38.44 -40.89 85.03
CA ASP A 651 -38.17 -39.83 84.06
C ASP A 651 -36.76 -39.93 83.44
N PHE A 652 -36.73 -39.84 82.12
CA PHE A 652 -35.53 -39.97 81.29
C PHE A 652 -35.45 -38.79 80.32
N SER A 653 -34.48 -37.90 80.55
CA SER A 653 -34.05 -36.90 79.57
C SER A 653 -32.82 -37.43 78.82
N PRO A 654 -32.84 -37.56 77.48
CA PRO A 654 -31.75 -38.18 76.72
C PRO A 654 -30.41 -37.45 76.84
N LEU A 655 -30.41 -36.12 77.00
CA LEU A 655 -29.19 -35.29 77.08
C LEU A 655 -28.69 -35.10 78.53
N ALA A 656 -29.40 -35.63 79.54
CA ALA A 656 -29.00 -35.44 80.94
C ALA A 656 -27.63 -36.05 81.23
N GLY A 657 -26.67 -35.17 81.55
CA GLY A 657 -25.27 -35.51 81.82
C GLY A 657 -24.41 -35.77 80.59
N VAL A 658 -24.91 -35.52 79.37
CA VAL A 658 -24.15 -35.67 78.12
C VAL A 658 -23.48 -34.35 77.76
N THR A 659 -22.20 -34.39 77.38
CA THR A 659 -21.41 -33.22 76.94
C THR A 659 -20.57 -33.59 75.73
N ALA A 660 -20.10 -32.60 74.97
CA ALA A 660 -19.17 -32.82 73.87
C ALA A 660 -18.10 -31.73 73.80
N THR A 661 -16.89 -32.10 73.38
CA THR A 661 -15.75 -31.18 73.22
C THR A 661 -14.88 -31.53 72.01
N ASP A 662 -14.23 -30.53 71.45
CA ASP A 662 -13.23 -30.66 70.38
C ASP A 662 -11.92 -29.90 70.75
N ASN A 663 -10.80 -30.24 70.07
CA ASN A 663 -9.49 -29.65 70.31
C ASN A 663 -9.26 -28.24 69.73
N ILE A 664 -10.05 -27.80 68.73
CA ILE A 664 -10.05 -26.42 68.21
C ILE A 664 -11.28 -25.65 68.70
N ASP A 665 -12.48 -26.24 68.58
CA ASP A 665 -13.73 -25.55 68.91
C ASP A 665 -14.08 -25.55 70.41
N GLY A 666 -13.40 -26.37 71.23
CA GLY A 666 -13.63 -26.42 72.68
C GLY A 666 -14.98 -27.06 73.04
N ASN A 667 -15.75 -26.44 73.93
CA ASN A 667 -17.02 -27.00 74.41
C ASN A 667 -18.15 -26.82 73.40
N ILE A 668 -18.75 -27.92 72.92
CA ILE A 668 -19.85 -27.90 71.96
C ILE A 668 -21.20 -28.03 72.69
N SER A 669 -22.05 -27.02 72.57
CA SER A 669 -23.40 -26.99 73.16
C SER A 669 -24.34 -27.98 72.48
N LEU A 670 -24.98 -28.86 73.28
CA LEU A 670 -25.89 -29.90 72.79
C LEU A 670 -27.37 -29.51 72.98
N ASN A 671 -28.20 -29.90 72.02
CA ASN A 671 -29.66 -29.75 72.05
C ASN A 671 -30.33 -30.95 71.34
N ASP A 672 -31.67 -31.02 71.32
CA ASP A 672 -32.40 -32.19 70.81
C ASP A 672 -32.10 -32.54 69.34
N SER A 673 -31.67 -31.58 68.51
CA SER A 673 -31.23 -31.86 67.12
C SER A 673 -29.95 -32.70 67.03
N ASN A 674 -29.18 -32.82 68.12
CA ASN A 674 -28.05 -33.73 68.22
C ASN A 674 -28.48 -35.19 68.45
N ILE A 675 -29.77 -35.49 68.68
CA ILE A 675 -30.28 -36.84 68.87
C ILE A 675 -30.79 -37.37 67.52
N ILE A 676 -30.03 -38.28 66.88
CA ILE A 676 -30.41 -38.87 65.58
C ILE A 676 -31.24 -40.15 65.71
N GLU A 677 -31.22 -40.79 66.88
CA GLU A 677 -32.10 -41.92 67.20
C GLU A 677 -32.37 -41.97 68.71
N ASN A 678 -33.62 -42.20 69.11
CA ASN A 678 -34.00 -42.48 70.49
C ASN A 678 -35.09 -43.55 70.50
N THR A 679 -34.76 -44.75 70.98
CA THR A 679 -35.71 -45.88 71.05
C THR A 679 -36.30 -46.10 72.45
N VAL A 680 -35.96 -45.24 73.43
CA VAL A 680 -36.23 -45.48 74.86
C VAL A 680 -37.73 -45.38 75.18
N ASN A 681 -38.40 -46.52 75.31
CA ASN A 681 -39.75 -46.58 75.89
C ASN A 681 -39.67 -46.82 77.41
N LYS A 682 -39.69 -45.74 78.19
CA LYS A 682 -39.62 -45.81 79.66
C LYS A 682 -40.75 -46.60 80.35
N ASN A 683 -41.81 -46.99 79.63
CA ASN A 683 -42.93 -47.75 80.18
C ASN A 683 -42.82 -49.27 79.95
N VAL A 684 -41.76 -49.75 79.30
CA VAL A 684 -41.60 -51.17 78.95
C VAL A 684 -40.20 -51.66 79.33
N VAL A 685 -40.09 -52.84 79.91
CA VAL A 685 -38.80 -53.47 80.26
C VAL A 685 -38.06 -53.88 79.01
N GLY A 686 -36.80 -53.46 78.89
CA GLY A 686 -36.02 -53.71 77.69
C GLY A 686 -34.66 -52.99 77.69
N THR A 687 -33.86 -53.32 76.68
CA THR A 687 -32.62 -52.60 76.36
C THR A 687 -32.87 -51.72 75.14
N TYR A 688 -32.70 -50.41 75.32
CA TYR A 688 -32.94 -49.37 74.32
C TYR A 688 -31.65 -48.61 74.03
N ARG A 689 -31.67 -47.75 73.02
CA ARG A 689 -30.53 -46.92 72.62
C ARG A 689 -30.92 -45.47 72.37
N VAL A 690 -29.94 -44.59 72.61
CA VAL A 690 -29.94 -43.21 72.10
C VAL A 690 -28.66 -43.02 71.29
N LYS A 691 -28.76 -42.49 70.07
CA LYS A 691 -27.60 -42.10 69.26
C LYS A 691 -27.50 -40.59 69.19
N TYR A 692 -26.34 -40.08 69.57
CA TYR A 692 -25.99 -38.67 69.48
C TYR A 692 -25.09 -38.45 68.27
N LYS A 693 -25.34 -37.37 67.52
CA LYS A 693 -24.48 -36.86 66.45
C LYS A 693 -24.02 -35.46 66.82
N VAL A 694 -22.71 -35.28 66.87
CA VAL A 694 -22.08 -33.97 67.06
C VAL A 694 -21.20 -33.70 65.85
N VAL A 695 -21.33 -32.49 65.32
CA VAL A 695 -20.54 -31.97 64.20
C VAL A 695 -19.94 -30.64 64.68
N ASP A 696 -18.66 -30.44 64.43
CA ASP A 696 -17.93 -29.22 64.79
C ASP A 696 -18.13 -28.09 63.74
N SER A 697 -17.42 -26.97 63.91
CA SER A 697 -17.48 -25.82 62.99
C SER A 697 -16.64 -25.98 61.71
N LYS A 698 -16.06 -27.16 61.47
CA LYS A 698 -15.25 -27.53 60.30
C LYS A 698 -15.79 -28.75 59.54
N GLY A 699 -16.84 -29.37 60.06
CA GLY A 699 -17.56 -30.49 59.47
C GLY A 699 -17.02 -31.87 59.86
N ASN A 700 -16.18 -32.00 60.90
CA ASN A 700 -15.85 -33.31 61.43
C ASN A 700 -16.99 -33.83 62.32
N GLU A 701 -17.26 -35.13 62.24
CA GLU A 701 -18.47 -35.72 62.81
C GLU A 701 -18.14 -36.87 63.77
N LYS A 702 -18.83 -36.90 64.91
CA LYS A 702 -18.88 -38.04 65.82
C LYS A 702 -20.31 -38.52 66.01
N ILE A 703 -20.50 -39.83 65.85
CA ILE A 703 -21.71 -40.53 66.32
C ILE A 703 -21.29 -41.43 67.49
N VAL A 704 -22.04 -41.41 68.59
CA VAL A 704 -21.89 -42.36 69.70
C VAL A 704 -23.27 -42.86 70.15
N GLU A 705 -23.35 -44.15 70.47
CA GLU A 705 -24.57 -44.79 70.99
C GLU A 705 -24.47 -44.98 72.51
N ARG A 706 -25.55 -44.63 73.22
CA ARG A 706 -25.76 -44.89 74.65
C ARG A 706 -26.82 -45.97 74.82
N VAL A 707 -26.48 -47.00 75.59
CA VAL A 707 -27.42 -48.05 76.01
C VAL A 707 -28.24 -47.58 77.21
N VAL A 708 -29.55 -47.83 77.19
CA VAL A 708 -30.48 -47.53 78.29
C VAL A 708 -31.29 -48.78 78.62
N LYS A 709 -31.13 -49.31 79.84
CA LYS A 709 -31.85 -50.49 80.31
C LYS A 709 -33.01 -50.07 81.22
N VAL A 710 -34.23 -50.35 80.78
CA VAL A 710 -35.43 -50.21 81.61
C VAL A 710 -35.65 -51.53 82.35
N LYS A 711 -35.63 -51.49 83.69
CA LYS A 711 -35.81 -52.64 84.58
C LYS A 711 -37.20 -52.67 85.22
N GLU A 712 -37.69 -53.87 85.49
CA GLU A 712 -38.89 -54.10 86.32
C GLU A 712 -38.71 -53.46 87.71
N ILE A 713 -39.72 -52.72 88.18
CA ILE A 713 -39.74 -52.19 89.55
C ILE A 713 -39.79 -53.35 90.56
N ASP A 714 -39.10 -53.28 91.70
CA ASP A 714 -39.21 -54.33 92.70
C ASP A 714 -40.64 -54.48 93.26
N LYS A 715 -41.18 -55.69 93.12
CA LYS A 715 -42.52 -56.10 93.58
C LYS A 715 -42.48 -56.93 94.85
N THR A 716 -41.36 -57.02 95.56
CA THR A 716 -41.23 -57.88 96.75
C THR A 716 -42.27 -57.55 97.83
N ASN A 717 -42.63 -56.27 98.00
CA ASN A 717 -43.74 -55.89 98.88
C ASN A 717 -45.11 -56.43 98.40
N LEU A 718 -45.38 -56.41 97.09
CA LEU A 718 -46.60 -57.00 96.52
C LEU A 718 -46.61 -58.53 96.64
N ARG A 719 -45.46 -59.20 96.49
CA ARG A 719 -45.32 -60.66 96.72
C ARG A 719 -45.70 -61.03 98.16
N ASN A 720 -45.26 -60.24 99.13
CA ASN A 720 -45.53 -60.46 100.56
C ASN A 720 -47.02 -60.29 100.89
N GLU A 721 -47.64 -59.19 100.42
CA GLU A 721 -49.07 -58.93 100.66
C GLU A 721 -49.98 -59.92 99.92
N LEU A 722 -49.60 -60.34 98.71
CA LEU A 722 -50.30 -61.40 97.98
C LEU A 722 -50.26 -62.73 98.74
N THR A 723 -49.11 -63.09 99.30
CA THR A 723 -48.93 -64.31 100.10
C THR A 723 -49.81 -64.28 101.37
N ASN A 724 -49.91 -63.12 102.04
CA ASN A 724 -50.80 -62.89 103.18
C ASN A 724 -52.28 -63.09 102.80
N ALA A 725 -52.73 -62.47 101.70
CA ALA A 725 -54.09 -62.59 101.19
C ALA A 725 -54.45 -64.03 100.77
N GLU A 726 -53.55 -64.74 100.07
CA GLU A 726 -53.77 -66.13 99.66
C GLU A 726 -53.84 -67.10 100.85
N ASN A 727 -53.04 -66.87 101.90
CA ASN A 727 -53.13 -67.64 103.13
C ASN A 727 -54.47 -67.42 103.84
N LYS A 728 -55.04 -66.20 103.81
CA LYS A 728 -56.39 -65.96 104.33
C LYS A 728 -57.48 -66.65 103.51
N LEU A 729 -57.39 -66.65 102.17
CA LEU A 729 -58.35 -67.38 101.31
C LEU A 729 -58.37 -68.91 101.54
N ARG A 730 -57.26 -69.49 102.00
CA ARG A 730 -57.16 -70.94 102.32
C ARG A 730 -57.57 -71.28 103.76
N SER A 731 -57.74 -70.28 104.62
CA SER A 731 -58.01 -70.48 106.04
C SER A 731 -59.48 -70.81 106.31
N HIS A 732 -59.74 -72.04 106.76
CA HIS A 732 -61.07 -72.49 107.16
C HIS A 732 -61.57 -71.80 108.45
N SER A 733 -60.73 -71.01 109.12
CA SER A 733 -61.04 -70.30 110.37
C SER A 733 -61.47 -68.84 110.17
N PHE A 734 -61.61 -68.37 108.92
CA PHE A 734 -61.97 -66.97 108.63
C PHE A 734 -63.18 -66.91 107.70
N ILE A 735 -64.37 -66.68 108.27
CA ILE A 735 -65.63 -66.62 107.52
C ILE A 735 -65.75 -65.26 106.82
N LEU A 736 -65.27 -65.21 105.57
CA LEU A 736 -65.59 -64.14 104.62
C LEU A 736 -67.05 -64.25 104.18
N SER A 737 -67.71 -63.13 103.89
CA SER A 737 -68.96 -63.19 103.12
C SER A 737 -68.65 -63.67 101.69
N GLU A 738 -69.63 -64.26 101.01
CA GLU A 738 -69.43 -64.73 99.61
C GLU A 738 -69.08 -63.57 98.65
N THR A 739 -69.53 -62.35 98.97
CA THR A 739 -69.12 -61.12 98.28
C THR A 739 -67.66 -60.77 98.56
N ASP A 740 -67.22 -60.83 99.81
CA ASP A 740 -65.86 -60.45 100.21
C ASP A 740 -64.82 -61.50 99.80
N ARG A 741 -65.18 -62.78 99.83
CA ARG A 741 -64.39 -63.88 99.26
C ARG A 741 -64.14 -63.63 97.78
N ARG A 742 -65.20 -63.37 97.00
CA ARG A 742 -65.09 -63.04 95.58
C ARG A 742 -64.33 -61.74 95.32
N ASN A 743 -64.47 -60.73 96.18
CA ASN A 743 -63.70 -59.48 96.08
C ASN A 743 -62.21 -59.71 96.34
N LEU A 744 -61.87 -60.53 97.36
CA LEU A 744 -60.49 -60.88 97.69
C LEU A 744 -59.86 -61.78 96.62
N GLU A 745 -60.60 -62.74 96.07
CA GLU A 745 -60.18 -63.55 94.91
C GLU A 745 -59.91 -62.66 93.68
N ASN A 746 -60.78 -61.69 93.41
CA ASN A 746 -60.56 -60.70 92.35
C ASN A 746 -59.34 -59.79 92.62
N ALA A 747 -59.08 -59.42 93.88
CA ALA A 747 -57.90 -58.63 94.25
C ALA A 747 -56.60 -59.45 94.15
N VAL A 748 -56.62 -60.71 94.59
CA VAL A 748 -55.53 -61.70 94.42
C VAL A 748 -55.27 -61.96 92.95
N ALA A 749 -56.30 -62.07 92.11
CA ALA A 749 -56.15 -62.17 90.65
C ALA A 749 -55.50 -60.91 90.05
N ARG A 750 -55.97 -59.70 90.40
CA ARG A 750 -55.34 -58.44 89.96
C ARG A 750 -53.88 -58.34 90.40
N ALA A 751 -53.59 -58.68 91.66
CA ALA A 751 -52.24 -58.68 92.23
C ALA A 751 -51.32 -59.70 91.55
N ARG A 752 -51.83 -60.90 91.19
CA ARG A 752 -51.10 -61.88 90.38
C ARG A 752 -50.78 -61.34 88.98
N THR A 753 -51.73 -60.71 88.30
CA THR A 753 -51.51 -60.08 86.99
C THR A 753 -50.43 -58.99 87.06
N VAL A 754 -50.53 -58.07 88.03
CA VAL A 754 -49.54 -57.00 88.28
C VAL A 754 -48.17 -57.58 88.68
N LEU A 755 -48.15 -58.70 89.41
CA LEU A 755 -46.92 -59.40 89.73
C LEU A 755 -46.26 -60.00 88.48
N SER A 756 -47.03 -60.59 87.57
CA SER A 756 -46.53 -61.21 86.34
C SER A 756 -46.19 -60.24 85.19
N ASP A 757 -46.74 -59.02 85.18
CA ASP A 757 -46.46 -58.03 84.14
C ASP A 757 -45.15 -57.26 84.43
N PRO A 758 -44.04 -57.49 83.72
CA PRO A 758 -42.78 -56.79 84.00
C PRO A 758 -42.88 -55.27 83.80
N ASN A 759 -43.91 -54.79 83.09
CA ASN A 759 -44.16 -53.37 82.78
C ASN A 759 -45.11 -52.70 83.79
N ALA A 760 -45.47 -53.39 84.88
CA ALA A 760 -46.34 -52.86 85.91
C ALA A 760 -45.70 -51.65 86.60
N ARG A 761 -46.35 -50.48 86.48
CA ARG A 761 -45.87 -49.21 87.06
C ARG A 761 -46.07 -49.19 88.57
N ILE A 762 -45.34 -48.34 89.28
CA ILE A 762 -45.42 -48.21 90.75
C ILE A 762 -46.85 -47.92 91.24
N ALA A 763 -47.68 -47.24 90.44
CA ALA A 763 -49.10 -47.04 90.71
C ALA A 763 -49.91 -48.34 90.66
N ASN A 764 -49.68 -49.21 89.66
CA ASN A 764 -50.33 -50.52 89.57
C ASN A 764 -49.96 -51.42 90.75
N ILE A 765 -48.67 -51.42 91.13
CA ILE A 765 -48.13 -52.16 92.28
C ILE A 765 -48.77 -51.64 93.59
N SER A 766 -48.84 -50.32 93.77
CA SER A 766 -49.43 -49.69 94.96
C SER A 766 -50.93 -49.92 95.07
N THR A 767 -51.67 -49.80 93.96
CA THR A 767 -53.12 -50.12 93.93
C THR A 767 -53.37 -51.60 94.21
N ALA A 768 -52.58 -52.52 93.65
CA ALA A 768 -52.70 -53.95 93.96
C ALA A 768 -52.41 -54.25 95.45
N ILE A 769 -51.39 -53.62 96.04
CA ILE A 769 -51.12 -53.70 97.48
C ILE A 769 -52.30 -53.18 98.31
N ASN A 770 -52.88 -52.04 97.93
CA ASN A 770 -53.99 -51.43 98.66
C ASN A 770 -55.31 -52.21 98.50
N ASP A 771 -55.61 -52.72 97.31
CA ASP A 771 -56.75 -53.61 97.03
C ASP A 771 -56.71 -54.84 97.95
N LEU A 772 -55.55 -55.49 98.07
CA LEU A 772 -55.35 -56.61 98.99
C LEU A 772 -55.56 -56.15 100.44
N ARG A 773 -54.83 -55.12 100.91
CA ARG A 773 -54.89 -54.63 102.30
C ARG A 773 -56.28 -54.22 102.74
N ASN A 774 -57.02 -53.48 101.92
CA ASN A 774 -58.35 -52.96 102.26
C ASN A 774 -59.35 -54.10 102.53
N ILE A 775 -59.31 -55.16 101.73
CA ILE A 775 -60.19 -56.34 101.92
C ILE A 775 -59.67 -57.24 103.04
N VAL A 776 -58.34 -57.39 103.17
CA VAL A 776 -57.66 -58.19 104.20
C VAL A 776 -57.79 -57.59 105.61
N GLY A 777 -58.07 -56.29 105.73
CA GLY A 777 -58.15 -55.54 107.00
C GLY A 777 -59.56 -55.09 107.42
N SER A 778 -60.60 -55.28 106.62
CA SER A 778 -61.96 -54.79 106.93
C SER A 778 -62.70 -55.73 107.89
N GLY A 779 -62.93 -55.27 109.13
CA GLY A 779 -63.77 -55.94 110.12
C GLY A 779 -64.72 -54.97 110.83
N HIS A 780 -65.98 -55.38 110.98
CA HIS A 780 -67.07 -54.69 111.71
C HIS A 780 -67.41 -53.24 111.25
N ASN A 781 -68.37 -53.11 110.33
CA ASN A 781 -69.79 -52.93 110.71
C ASN A 781 -70.69 -52.72 109.48
N ALA A 782 -72.00 -52.97 109.64
CA ALA A 782 -72.99 -52.86 108.57
C ALA A 782 -74.13 -51.89 108.92
N SER A 783 -74.35 -50.90 108.05
CA SER A 783 -75.58 -50.09 107.97
C SER A 783 -75.71 -49.53 106.54
N SER A 784 -76.91 -49.51 105.99
CA SER A 784 -77.20 -49.35 104.55
C SER A 784 -78.47 -48.49 104.36
N PRO A 785 -78.92 -48.18 103.12
CA PRO A 785 -78.28 -47.29 102.15
C PRO A 785 -79.18 -46.09 101.79
N SER A 786 -78.69 -45.11 101.03
CA SER A 786 -79.55 -44.06 100.46
C SER A 786 -79.11 -43.56 99.07
N ASN A 787 -79.92 -43.92 98.07
CA ASN A 787 -80.25 -43.24 96.81
C ASN A 787 -79.18 -42.55 95.95
N ALA A 788 -79.18 -42.91 94.67
CA ALA A 788 -78.50 -42.18 93.60
C ALA A 788 -79.21 -40.86 93.22
N SER A 789 -78.44 -39.89 92.73
CA SER A 789 -78.75 -39.12 91.51
C SER A 789 -77.58 -38.23 91.08
N LEU A 790 -77.66 -37.73 89.84
CA LEU A 790 -76.61 -36.97 89.16
C LEU A 790 -76.25 -35.65 89.88
N SER A 791 -74.98 -35.26 89.74
CA SER A 791 -74.65 -33.84 89.57
C SER A 791 -73.44 -33.69 88.63
N LEU A 792 -73.59 -32.84 87.62
CA LEU A 792 -72.49 -32.38 86.76
C LEU A 792 -71.71 -31.27 87.45
N LYS A 793 -70.40 -31.19 87.24
CA LYS A 793 -69.72 -29.90 86.97
C LYS A 793 -68.28 -30.03 86.44
N ASN A 794 -68.10 -29.41 85.27
CA ASN A 794 -66.98 -28.58 84.83
C ASN A 794 -65.54 -29.15 84.74
N ASP A 795 -65.21 -29.49 83.49
CA ASP A 795 -64.29 -28.71 82.63
C ASP A 795 -62.80 -29.07 82.44
N ASN A 796 -62.40 -28.77 81.19
CA ASN A 796 -61.05 -28.46 80.72
C ASN A 796 -59.99 -29.55 80.83
N ARG A 797 -60.18 -30.57 79.97
CA ARG A 797 -59.07 -31.34 79.40
C ARG A 797 -58.49 -30.62 78.18
N VAL A 798 -57.17 -30.68 78.02
CA VAL A 798 -56.44 -30.19 76.84
C VAL A 798 -56.56 -31.17 75.66
N THR A 799 -56.82 -30.64 74.45
CA THR A 799 -56.59 -31.26 73.12
C THR A 799 -56.45 -30.12 72.10
N THR A 800 -55.31 -29.86 71.44
CA THR A 800 -54.69 -30.57 70.29
C THR A 800 -55.51 -30.57 68.99
N GLY A 801 -54.91 -30.19 67.85
CA GLY A 801 -55.29 -30.73 66.54
C GLY A 801 -55.55 -29.74 65.39
N THR A 802 -54.54 -29.55 64.54
CA THR A 802 -54.60 -29.73 63.06
C THR A 802 -55.85 -29.37 62.23
N GLU A 803 -55.64 -28.42 61.30
CA GLU A 803 -55.86 -28.56 59.83
C GLU A 803 -57.23 -28.42 59.11
N ASN A 804 -57.11 -27.76 57.94
CA ASN A 804 -57.77 -27.96 56.64
C ASN A 804 -59.20 -27.45 56.30
N ASN A 805 -59.20 -26.62 55.23
CA ASN A 805 -60.09 -26.58 54.06
C ASN A 805 -61.63 -26.66 54.18
N SER A 806 -62.29 -25.61 53.68
CA SER A 806 -63.14 -25.68 52.46
C SER A 806 -63.31 -24.26 51.85
N SER A 807 -63.42 -24.08 50.53
CA SER A 807 -64.68 -23.90 49.74
C SER A 807 -65.67 -22.87 50.32
N SER A 808 -66.33 -21.97 49.57
CA SER A 808 -66.86 -22.08 48.19
C SER A 808 -67.17 -20.71 47.53
N ARG A 809 -67.49 -20.71 46.21
CA ARG A 809 -68.71 -20.17 45.50
C ARG A 809 -69.50 -18.98 46.09
N GLU A 810 -70.28 -18.17 45.35
CA GLU A 810 -70.65 -17.88 43.92
C GLU A 810 -71.20 -16.40 43.95
N GLU A 811 -71.89 -15.66 43.05
CA GLU A 811 -72.59 -15.72 41.73
C GLU A 811 -72.76 -14.22 41.27
N THR A 812 -73.42 -13.68 40.20
CA THR A 812 -74.18 -14.09 38.98
C THR A 812 -74.16 -12.94 37.92
N GLY A 813 -74.22 -13.26 36.62
CA GLY A 813 -75.06 -12.53 35.62
C GLY A 813 -74.66 -11.16 35.01
N GLY A 814 -75.25 -10.82 33.84
CA GLY A 814 -75.40 -9.42 33.38
C GLY A 814 -75.02 -9.05 31.93
N GLU A 815 -75.81 -9.43 30.93
CA GLU A 815 -75.67 -9.15 29.49
C GLU A 815 -75.24 -7.72 29.02
N LYS A 816 -74.46 -7.62 27.93
CA LYS A 816 -74.97 -7.24 26.58
C LYS A 816 -73.94 -7.31 25.44
N LYS A 817 -74.44 -7.50 24.21
CA LYS A 817 -73.67 -7.51 22.95
C LYS A 817 -73.46 -6.10 22.38
N ILE A 818 -72.34 -5.89 21.69
CA ILE A 818 -72.25 -5.44 20.28
C ILE A 818 -70.87 -5.88 19.75
N GLU A 819 -70.78 -6.23 18.46
CA GLU A 819 -69.59 -6.85 17.85
C GLU A 819 -68.46 -5.85 17.57
N LYS A 820 -67.20 -6.31 17.72
CA LYS A 820 -66.07 -5.89 16.88
C LYS A 820 -64.96 -6.95 16.86
N LYS A 821 -64.13 -6.93 15.82
CA LYS A 821 -63.09 -7.95 15.55
C LYS A 821 -61.73 -7.48 16.08
N GLU A 822 -61.33 -7.85 17.29
CA GLU A 822 -59.99 -7.49 17.81
C GLU A 822 -59.25 -8.66 18.53
N ASP A 823 -59.95 -9.53 19.27
CA ASP A 823 -59.38 -10.48 20.25
C ASP A 823 -58.37 -11.51 19.70
N LYS A 824 -58.30 -11.74 18.39
CA LYS A 824 -57.28 -12.61 17.77
C LYS A 824 -55.89 -11.95 17.61
N LYS A 825 -55.71 -10.71 18.05
CA LYS A 825 -54.37 -10.08 18.13
C LYS A 825 -53.69 -10.31 19.47
N GLU A 826 -54.39 -10.17 20.60
CA GLU A 826 -53.70 -10.14 21.91
C GLU A 826 -53.15 -11.51 22.32
N GLU A 827 -53.93 -12.59 22.19
CA GLU A 827 -53.45 -13.96 22.41
C GLU A 827 -52.25 -14.31 21.50
N LYS A 828 -52.22 -13.76 20.28
CA LYS A 828 -51.10 -13.96 19.35
C LYS A 828 -49.88 -13.10 19.74
N VAL A 829 -50.07 -11.87 20.19
CA VAL A 829 -49.00 -10.98 20.68
C VAL A 829 -48.42 -11.49 21.99
N GLU A 830 -49.22 -12.08 22.88
CA GLU A 830 -48.72 -12.68 24.11
C GLU A 830 -47.93 -13.96 23.83
N ASN A 831 -48.40 -14.83 22.93
CA ASN A 831 -47.60 -15.98 22.48
C ASN A 831 -46.30 -15.55 21.76
N ILE A 832 -46.33 -14.51 20.92
CA ILE A 832 -45.11 -13.95 20.30
C ILE A 832 -44.14 -13.43 21.38
N LYS A 833 -44.61 -12.68 22.38
CA LYS A 833 -43.77 -12.23 23.52
C LYS A 833 -43.20 -13.41 24.33
N LYS A 834 -43.92 -14.54 24.37
CA LYS A 834 -43.49 -15.79 25.02
C LYS A 834 -42.41 -16.49 24.19
N GLU A 835 -42.56 -16.55 22.86
CA GLU A 835 -41.53 -17.01 21.93
C GLU A 835 -40.30 -16.09 21.98
N GLU A 836 -40.45 -14.76 21.95
CA GLU A 836 -39.35 -13.80 22.08
C GLU A 836 -38.58 -14.00 23.38
N LYS A 837 -39.26 -14.12 24.54
CA LYS A 837 -38.59 -14.45 25.81
C LYS A 837 -37.90 -15.81 25.79
N THR A 838 -38.49 -16.81 25.14
CA THR A 838 -37.92 -18.16 25.05
C THR A 838 -36.69 -18.17 24.13
N ASN A 839 -36.75 -17.48 22.99
CA ASN A 839 -35.66 -17.33 22.03
C ASN A 839 -34.53 -16.45 22.58
N GLN A 840 -34.84 -15.40 23.34
CA GLN A 840 -33.84 -14.63 24.11
C GLN A 840 -33.14 -15.51 25.16
N LYS A 841 -33.90 -16.35 25.89
CA LYS A 841 -33.33 -17.31 26.85
C LYS A 841 -32.45 -18.35 26.16
N LEU A 842 -32.90 -18.91 25.03
CA LEU A 842 -32.14 -19.87 24.22
C LEU A 842 -30.85 -19.23 23.66
N LEU A 843 -30.92 -17.98 23.21
CA LEU A 843 -29.78 -17.21 22.72
C LEU A 843 -28.76 -16.93 23.83
N GLU A 844 -29.21 -16.63 25.05
CA GLU A 844 -28.30 -16.39 26.18
C GLU A 844 -27.70 -17.70 26.74
N GLU A 845 -28.47 -18.80 26.73
CA GLU A 845 -27.96 -20.15 27.00
C GLU A 845 -26.92 -20.57 25.95
N LEU A 846 -27.16 -20.30 24.67
CA LEU A 846 -26.21 -20.52 23.59
C LEU A 846 -24.95 -19.66 23.73
N LYS A 847 -25.07 -18.37 24.04
CA LYS A 847 -23.92 -17.50 24.33
C LYS A 847 -23.12 -17.98 25.55
N ASN A 848 -23.78 -18.45 26.60
CA ASN A 848 -23.09 -18.99 27.78
C ASN A 848 -22.34 -20.28 27.45
N LYS A 849 -22.96 -21.22 26.72
CA LYS A 849 -22.28 -22.43 26.22
C LYS A 849 -21.09 -22.09 25.31
N LEU A 850 -21.25 -21.16 24.36
CA LEU A 850 -20.15 -20.71 23.51
C LEU A 850 -19.04 -20.03 24.34
N LYS A 851 -19.40 -19.28 25.39
CA LYS A 851 -18.44 -18.65 26.31
C LYS A 851 -17.65 -19.68 27.14
N GLU A 852 -18.28 -20.79 27.55
CA GLU A 852 -17.61 -21.93 28.17
C GLU A 852 -16.67 -22.65 27.19
N GLU A 853 -17.08 -22.81 25.93
CA GLU A 853 -16.23 -23.30 24.82
C GLU A 853 -15.19 -22.27 24.33
N ASN A 854 -15.09 -21.08 24.94
CA ASN A 854 -14.22 -19.96 24.51
C ASN A 854 -14.45 -19.53 23.03
N LYS A 855 -15.64 -19.77 22.50
CA LYS A 855 -16.13 -19.33 21.20
C LYS A 855 -16.89 -18.00 21.29
N GLU A 856 -17.03 -17.34 20.14
CA GLU A 856 -17.92 -16.20 19.90
C GLU A 856 -18.96 -16.53 18.84
N LEU A 857 -20.04 -15.74 18.81
CA LEU A 857 -21.14 -15.84 17.86
C LEU A 857 -20.98 -14.75 16.80
N LYS A 858 -21.00 -15.12 15.51
CA LYS A 858 -20.82 -14.23 14.37
C LYS A 858 -22.03 -14.35 13.42
N ILE A 859 -22.26 -13.30 12.65
CA ILE A 859 -23.30 -13.23 11.62
C ILE A 859 -22.64 -12.73 10.33
N ARG A 860 -22.89 -13.39 9.21
CA ARG A 860 -22.51 -12.95 7.86
C ARG A 860 -23.76 -12.80 7.01
N GLU A 861 -23.94 -11.68 6.33
CA GLU A 861 -25.04 -11.50 5.39
C GLU A 861 -24.66 -12.13 4.03
N ILE A 862 -25.50 -13.04 3.52
CA ILE A 862 -25.34 -13.69 2.22
C ILE A 862 -26.65 -13.54 1.46
N ASN A 863 -26.62 -12.84 0.32
CA ASN A 863 -27.78 -12.58 -0.54
C ASN A 863 -28.98 -11.92 0.18
N GLY A 864 -28.74 -11.17 1.26
CA GLY A 864 -29.78 -10.55 2.10
C GLY A 864 -30.28 -11.43 3.25
N GLU A 865 -29.78 -12.66 3.39
CA GLU A 865 -30.08 -13.53 4.54
C GLU A 865 -28.91 -13.53 5.55
N PRO A 866 -29.16 -13.32 6.85
CA PRO A 866 -28.14 -13.51 7.88
C PRO A 866 -27.82 -15.00 8.04
N LYS A 867 -26.53 -15.32 8.10
CA LYS A 867 -25.98 -16.67 8.29
C LYS A 867 -25.17 -16.71 9.59
N VAL A 868 -25.53 -17.63 10.48
CA VAL A 868 -25.06 -17.63 11.87
C VAL A 868 -24.08 -18.77 12.12
N TYR A 869 -22.93 -18.44 12.68
CA TYR A 869 -21.84 -19.36 12.96
C TYR A 869 -21.14 -18.98 14.27
N SER A 870 -20.42 -19.93 14.86
CA SER A 870 -19.48 -19.68 15.94
C SER A 870 -18.05 -19.91 15.49
N LEU A 871 -17.11 -19.32 16.23
CA LEU A 871 -15.67 -19.52 16.05
C LEU A 871 -14.91 -19.26 17.36
N LEU A 872 -13.70 -19.80 17.50
CA LEU A 872 -12.84 -19.68 18.67
C LEU A 872 -12.28 -18.25 18.83
N LYS A 873 -12.39 -17.67 20.03
CA LYS A 873 -11.94 -16.30 20.33
C LYS A 873 -10.43 -16.11 20.34
N ARG A 874 -9.67 -17.09 20.85
CA ARG A 874 -8.25 -16.93 21.20
C ARG A 874 -7.31 -16.87 19.98
N TYR A 875 -7.18 -15.69 19.36
CA TYR A 875 -6.08 -15.39 18.41
C TYR A 875 -5.51 -13.97 18.53
N ASP A 876 -5.86 -13.23 19.58
CA ASP A 876 -5.65 -11.78 19.74
C ASP A 876 -4.18 -11.30 19.64
N ASN A 877 -3.20 -12.20 19.83
CA ASN A 877 -1.78 -11.90 19.73
C ASN A 877 -1.23 -11.91 18.28
N CYS A 878 -2.04 -12.30 17.28
CA CYS A 878 -1.61 -12.35 15.88
C CYS A 878 -2.09 -11.13 15.08
N GLY A 879 -1.28 -10.07 15.05
CA GLY A 879 -1.54 -8.87 14.25
C GLY A 879 -1.61 -9.11 12.73
N MET A 880 -1.16 -10.27 12.24
CA MET A 880 -1.10 -10.58 10.80
C MET A 880 -2.48 -10.62 10.14
N ILE A 881 -3.50 -11.16 10.82
CA ILE A 881 -4.89 -11.15 10.36
C ILE A 881 -5.40 -9.71 10.14
N GLY A 882 -5.11 -8.81 11.09
CA GLY A 882 -5.43 -7.38 10.96
C GLY A 882 -4.67 -6.71 9.81
N ASN A 883 -3.38 -7.02 9.64
CA ASN A 883 -2.56 -6.50 8.54
C ASN A 883 -3.03 -6.96 7.15
N ILE A 884 -3.61 -8.16 7.06
CA ILE A 884 -4.17 -8.74 5.83
C ILE A 884 -5.53 -8.13 5.47
N LEU A 885 -6.42 -7.97 6.46
CA LEU A 885 -7.76 -7.42 6.28
C LEU A 885 -7.79 -5.88 6.18
N GLY A 886 -6.76 -5.21 6.71
CA GLY A 886 -6.69 -3.76 6.81
C GLY A 886 -6.94 -3.00 5.50
N ASP A 887 -7.33 -1.74 5.65
CA ASP A 887 -7.57 -0.85 4.51
C ASP A 887 -6.25 -0.60 3.78
N TYR A 888 -6.23 -0.88 2.47
CA TYR A 888 -5.00 -0.90 1.68
C TYR A 888 -5.21 -0.16 0.36
N ASN A 889 -4.27 0.71 0.02
CA ASN A 889 -4.31 1.40 -1.26
C ASN A 889 -4.01 0.39 -2.39
N SER A 890 -4.85 0.38 -3.42
CA SER A 890 -4.80 -0.57 -4.56
C SER A 890 -3.52 -0.50 -5.39
N ASP A 891 -2.73 0.55 -5.19
CA ASP A 891 -1.52 0.88 -5.93
C ASP A 891 -0.30 0.00 -5.56
N TYR A 892 -0.44 -0.94 -4.60
CA TYR A 892 0.62 -1.89 -4.27
C TYR A 892 0.94 -2.80 -5.46
N LYS A 893 2.07 -2.55 -6.12
CA LYS A 893 2.50 -3.28 -7.32
C LYS A 893 3.20 -4.59 -6.95
N LEU A 894 2.68 -5.72 -7.42
CA LEU A 894 3.25 -7.04 -7.20
C LEU A 894 4.72 -7.14 -7.67
N THR A 895 5.53 -7.97 -7.00
CA THR A 895 6.89 -8.28 -7.48
C THR A 895 6.92 -9.41 -8.52
N PHE A 896 5.83 -10.20 -8.59
CA PHE A 896 5.67 -11.33 -9.50
C PHE A 896 5.38 -10.88 -10.94
N LYS A 897 6.13 -11.43 -11.91
CA LYS A 897 6.09 -11.03 -13.33
C LYS A 897 5.18 -11.90 -14.20
N ASP A 898 4.81 -13.06 -13.70
CA ASP A 898 4.01 -14.10 -14.35
C ASP A 898 2.50 -14.03 -14.01
N VAL A 899 2.11 -13.12 -13.11
CA VAL A 899 0.71 -12.85 -12.77
C VAL A 899 0.14 -11.84 -13.77
N THR A 900 -0.28 -12.34 -14.93
CA THR A 900 -0.85 -11.54 -16.03
C THR A 900 -2.38 -11.51 -16.04
N GLU A 901 -3.03 -12.46 -15.37
CA GLU A 901 -4.50 -12.56 -15.23
C GLU A 901 -4.97 -12.05 -13.86
N LYS A 902 -6.24 -11.66 -13.76
CA LYS A 902 -6.74 -10.76 -12.70
C LYS A 902 -7.64 -11.41 -11.64
N ASN A 903 -7.79 -12.73 -11.64
CA ASN A 903 -8.89 -13.40 -10.94
C ASN A 903 -8.95 -13.06 -9.44
N TYR A 904 -7.82 -13.15 -8.72
CA TYR A 904 -7.72 -12.90 -7.27
C TYR A 904 -6.57 -11.94 -6.93
N LEU A 905 -6.44 -10.87 -7.73
CA LEU A 905 -5.33 -9.91 -7.65
C LEU A 905 -5.29 -9.16 -6.30
N ASP A 906 -6.45 -8.76 -5.77
CA ASP A 906 -6.60 -8.12 -4.44
C ASP A 906 -6.05 -9.03 -3.33
N GLU A 907 -6.49 -10.29 -3.36
CA GLU A 907 -6.08 -11.31 -2.39
C GLU A 907 -4.57 -11.61 -2.46
N LEU A 908 -3.98 -11.66 -3.65
CA LEU A 908 -2.54 -11.84 -3.82
C LEU A 908 -1.74 -10.61 -3.37
N GLN A 909 -2.18 -9.39 -3.74
CA GLN A 909 -1.54 -8.12 -3.34
C GLN A 909 -1.49 -7.99 -1.82
N ARG A 910 -2.58 -8.32 -1.11
CA ARG A 910 -2.61 -8.34 0.37
C ARG A 910 -1.56 -9.28 0.95
N LEU A 911 -1.51 -10.53 0.48
CA LEU A 911 -0.67 -11.57 1.07
C LEU A 911 0.82 -11.46 0.71
N GLU A 912 1.18 -10.92 -0.46
CA GLU A 912 2.57 -10.57 -0.77
C GLU A 912 3.03 -9.37 0.08
N LYS A 913 2.21 -8.32 0.18
CA LYS A 913 2.54 -7.09 0.94
C LYS A 913 2.86 -7.33 2.42
N VAL A 914 2.18 -8.30 3.06
CA VAL A 914 2.49 -8.70 4.44
C VAL A 914 3.60 -9.78 4.56
N GLY A 915 4.14 -10.28 3.44
CA GLY A 915 5.21 -11.28 3.44
C GLY A 915 4.78 -12.72 3.78
N ILE A 916 3.48 -13.02 3.72
CA ILE A 916 2.97 -14.40 3.77
C ILE A 916 3.33 -15.13 2.48
N ILE A 917 2.97 -14.55 1.34
CA ILE A 917 3.20 -15.18 0.04
C ILE A 917 4.57 -14.82 -0.49
N LYS A 918 5.32 -15.87 -0.85
CA LYS A 918 6.58 -15.78 -1.59
C LYS A 918 6.42 -16.51 -2.92
N GLY A 919 7.13 -16.01 -3.92
CA GLY A 919 7.26 -16.66 -5.21
C GLY A 919 8.00 -18.00 -5.08
N THR A 920 7.75 -18.93 -5.98
CA THR A 920 8.51 -20.19 -6.04
C THR A 920 9.94 -19.95 -6.52
N LYS A 921 10.17 -18.84 -7.24
CA LYS A 921 11.47 -18.28 -7.62
C LYS A 921 11.39 -16.74 -7.51
N PRO A 922 12.53 -16.01 -7.44
CA PRO A 922 12.51 -14.54 -7.36
C PRO A 922 11.71 -13.89 -8.49
N GLY A 923 10.62 -13.18 -8.15
CA GLY A 923 9.72 -12.53 -9.10
C GLY A 923 8.82 -13.47 -9.92
N ILE A 924 8.60 -14.72 -9.48
CA ILE A 924 7.75 -15.73 -10.15
C ILE A 924 6.81 -16.40 -9.13
N PHE A 925 5.50 -16.33 -9.35
CA PHE A 925 4.46 -16.85 -8.44
C PHE A 925 4.00 -18.28 -8.76
N GLU A 926 3.97 -18.66 -10.04
CA GLU A 926 3.37 -19.89 -10.59
C GLU A 926 1.88 -20.09 -10.17
N PRO A 927 0.95 -19.21 -10.58
CA PRO A 927 -0.45 -19.21 -10.12
C PRO A 927 -1.19 -20.53 -10.38
N ASN A 928 -0.98 -21.13 -11.55
CA ASN A 928 -1.63 -22.38 -11.98
C ASN A 928 -0.97 -23.66 -11.44
N ARG A 929 0.13 -23.56 -10.68
CA ARG A 929 0.78 -24.72 -10.04
C ARG A 929 -0.06 -25.15 -8.83
N GLY A 930 -0.27 -26.46 -8.65
CA GLY A 930 -0.86 -26.98 -7.43
C GLY A 930 0.02 -26.69 -6.21
N ILE A 931 -0.58 -26.43 -5.06
CA ILE A 931 0.17 -26.23 -3.81
C ILE A 931 0.27 -27.55 -3.03
N THR A 932 1.45 -27.87 -2.50
CA THR A 932 1.60 -29.09 -1.69
C THR A 932 0.93 -28.95 -0.32
N ARG A 933 0.60 -30.08 0.30
CA ARG A 933 0.00 -30.14 1.64
C ARG A 933 0.86 -29.43 2.69
N SER A 934 2.18 -29.51 2.57
CA SER A 934 3.10 -28.84 3.50
C SER A 934 3.27 -27.35 3.21
N GLU A 935 3.30 -26.95 1.93
CA GLU A 935 3.33 -25.53 1.53
C GLU A 935 2.08 -24.80 2.00
N PHE A 936 0.90 -25.39 1.78
CA PHE A 936 -0.38 -24.82 2.23
C PHE A 936 -0.43 -24.71 3.76
N LEU A 937 -0.06 -25.78 4.47
CA LEU A 937 -0.05 -25.78 5.94
C LEU A 937 0.91 -24.74 6.51
N ALA A 938 2.09 -24.55 5.90
CA ALA A 938 3.05 -23.52 6.32
C ALA A 938 2.47 -22.11 6.19
N ILE A 939 1.85 -21.81 5.04
CA ILE A 939 1.19 -20.53 4.78
C ILE A 939 0.06 -20.28 5.79
N VAL A 940 -0.79 -21.28 6.04
CA VAL A 940 -1.92 -21.14 6.99
C VAL A 940 -1.44 -20.95 8.43
N LEU A 941 -0.38 -21.64 8.85
CA LEU A 941 0.24 -21.43 10.17
C LEU A 941 0.90 -20.03 10.27
N GLN A 942 1.58 -19.57 9.22
CA GLN A 942 2.19 -18.23 9.19
C GLN A 942 1.14 -17.11 9.23
N VAL A 943 0.00 -17.26 8.54
CA VAL A 943 -1.17 -16.36 8.61
C VAL A 943 -1.69 -16.21 10.04
N HIS A 944 -1.62 -17.28 10.84
CA HIS A 944 -2.07 -17.33 12.23
C HIS A 944 -0.93 -17.11 13.25
N CYS A 945 0.24 -16.64 12.79
CA CYS A 945 1.43 -16.35 13.60
C CYS A 945 1.96 -17.55 14.43
N TYR A 946 1.73 -18.79 13.99
CA TYR A 946 2.26 -19.96 14.68
C TYR A 946 3.77 -20.12 14.47
N ASP A 947 4.50 -20.37 15.56
CA ASP A 947 5.92 -20.71 15.51
C ASP A 947 6.14 -22.13 14.97
N VAL A 948 6.84 -22.21 13.84
CA VAL A 948 7.27 -23.47 13.18
C VAL A 948 8.80 -23.60 13.13
N SER A 949 9.53 -22.92 14.04
CA SER A 949 11.00 -22.99 14.12
C SER A 949 11.51 -24.31 14.72
N HIS A 950 10.78 -24.87 15.68
CA HIS A 950 11.12 -26.08 16.45
C HIS A 950 10.90 -27.37 15.64
N LYS A 951 11.87 -28.30 15.68
CA LYS A 951 11.74 -29.64 15.06
C LYS A 951 11.08 -30.65 16.01
N PRO A 952 10.30 -31.62 15.52
CA PRO A 952 9.76 -32.70 16.33
C PRO A 952 10.83 -33.74 16.71
N GLU A 953 10.72 -34.31 17.90
CA GLU A 953 11.48 -35.53 18.28
C GLU A 953 10.91 -36.79 17.61
N SER A 954 9.59 -36.80 17.35
CA SER A 954 8.91 -37.83 16.58
C SER A 954 7.62 -37.29 15.95
N LEU A 955 7.15 -37.95 14.89
CA LEU A 955 5.84 -37.70 14.27
C LEU A 955 5.10 -39.03 14.08
N PRO A 956 3.75 -39.03 14.06
CA PRO A 956 2.95 -40.23 13.78
C PRO A 956 2.95 -40.62 12.29
N PHE A 957 3.84 -40.04 11.47
CA PHE A 957 3.86 -40.18 10.01
C PHE A 957 5.21 -40.73 9.54
N TYR A 958 5.20 -41.84 8.80
CA TYR A 958 6.44 -42.54 8.41
C TYR A 958 7.14 -41.94 7.19
N ASP A 959 6.44 -41.11 6.41
CA ASP A 959 6.87 -40.50 5.15
C ASP A 959 7.27 -39.03 5.31
N VAL A 960 7.57 -38.60 6.53
CA VAL A 960 8.01 -37.25 6.88
C VAL A 960 9.37 -37.35 7.57
N ASP A 961 10.42 -36.91 6.89
CA ASP A 961 11.77 -36.76 7.46
C ASP A 961 11.76 -35.71 8.58
N LEU A 962 12.17 -36.08 9.80
CA LEU A 962 12.09 -35.24 11.00
C LEU A 962 13.00 -34.00 10.95
N ASP A 963 14.06 -34.02 10.13
CA ASP A 963 14.94 -32.86 9.92
C ASP A 963 14.50 -31.95 8.76
N SER A 964 13.46 -32.33 8.02
CA SER A 964 12.85 -31.51 6.97
C SER A 964 12.12 -30.27 7.52
N TRP A 965 11.95 -29.25 6.68
CA TRP A 965 11.12 -28.09 7.06
C TRP A 965 9.64 -28.48 7.19
N GLN A 966 9.19 -29.45 6.38
CA GLN A 966 7.83 -29.99 6.43
C GLN A 966 7.53 -30.58 7.82
N ALA A 967 8.47 -31.29 8.46
CA ALA A 967 8.25 -31.88 9.79
C ALA A 967 7.89 -30.85 10.87
N LYS A 968 8.49 -29.66 10.84
CA LYS A 968 8.21 -28.57 11.80
C LYS A 968 6.79 -28.04 11.66
N VAL A 969 6.37 -27.84 10.42
CA VAL A 969 5.03 -27.38 10.02
C VAL A 969 3.98 -28.45 10.36
N ILE A 970 4.30 -29.72 10.10
CA ILE A 970 3.43 -30.88 10.36
C ILE A 970 3.30 -31.17 11.86
N LYS A 971 4.36 -30.97 12.66
CA LYS A 971 4.32 -31.03 14.13
C LYS A 971 3.21 -30.12 14.66
N VAL A 972 3.31 -28.83 14.38
CA VAL A 972 2.37 -27.81 14.88
C VAL A 972 0.95 -28.08 14.36
N GLY A 973 0.78 -28.40 13.08
CA GLY A 973 -0.53 -28.75 12.54
C GLY A 973 -1.16 -30.01 13.16
N THR A 974 -0.35 -30.93 13.67
CA THR A 974 -0.82 -32.15 14.37
C THR A 974 -1.18 -31.84 15.82
N GLU A 975 -0.36 -31.03 16.51
CA GLU A 975 -0.61 -30.55 17.88
C GLU A 975 -1.90 -29.70 17.97
N LEU A 976 -2.21 -28.93 16.92
CA LEU A 976 -3.46 -28.18 16.78
C LEU A 976 -4.67 -29.03 16.31
N GLY A 977 -4.49 -30.32 15.98
CA GLY A 977 -5.56 -31.21 15.49
C GLY A 977 -6.16 -30.83 14.12
N ILE A 978 -5.62 -29.79 13.46
CA ILE A 978 -6.12 -29.27 12.19
C ILE A 978 -5.89 -30.27 11.04
N ILE A 979 -4.73 -30.95 11.03
CA ILE A 979 -4.41 -32.01 10.06
C ILE A 979 -4.50 -33.41 10.68
N LYS A 980 -4.64 -34.40 9.79
CA LYS A 980 -4.41 -35.82 10.03
C LYS A 980 -3.69 -36.42 8.81
N GLY A 981 -3.03 -37.55 9.00
CA GLY A 981 -2.51 -38.37 7.90
C GLY A 981 -3.63 -39.16 7.21
N TYR A 982 -3.28 -39.83 6.12
CA TYR A 982 -4.17 -40.74 5.38
C TYR A 982 -4.35 -42.08 6.09
N GLU A 983 -5.19 -42.94 5.52
CA GLU A 983 -5.39 -44.31 6.02
C GLU A 983 -4.06 -45.06 6.15
N LYS A 984 -3.93 -45.81 7.26
CA LYS A 984 -2.73 -46.54 7.62
C LYS A 984 -2.46 -47.68 6.65
N ASP A 985 -1.32 -47.65 5.98
CA ASP A 985 -0.83 -48.72 5.12
C ASP A 985 0.14 -49.67 5.86
N LYS A 986 0.82 -50.53 5.10
CA LYS A 986 1.76 -51.55 5.62
C LYS A 986 3.00 -50.97 6.32
N LYS A 987 3.37 -49.71 6.06
CA LYS A 987 4.50 -49.02 6.69
C LYS A 987 4.06 -48.17 7.89
N GLY A 988 2.84 -47.63 7.85
CA GLY A 988 2.28 -46.77 8.89
C GLY A 988 1.24 -45.82 8.33
N THR A 989 1.00 -44.73 9.05
CA THR A 989 0.15 -43.62 8.59
C THR A 989 1.00 -42.68 7.72
N PRO A 990 0.68 -42.44 6.44
CA PRO A 990 1.40 -41.46 5.63
C PRO A 990 0.74 -40.07 5.69
N PHE A 991 1.51 -38.99 5.73
CA PHE A 991 1.03 -37.62 5.60
C PHE A 991 1.05 -37.11 4.14
N ARG A 992 1.97 -37.65 3.33
CA ARG A 992 2.25 -37.28 1.93
C ARG A 992 2.60 -35.77 1.80
N PRO A 993 3.71 -35.31 2.40
CA PRO A 993 4.03 -33.89 2.58
C PRO A 993 4.05 -33.08 1.29
N ASP A 994 4.60 -33.65 0.22
CA ASP A 994 4.81 -32.96 -1.06
C ASP A 994 3.73 -33.29 -2.10
N ARG A 995 2.67 -34.02 -1.72
CA ARG A 995 1.48 -34.19 -2.58
C ARG A 995 0.72 -32.88 -2.64
N GLU A 996 0.21 -32.52 -3.82
CA GLU A 996 -0.74 -31.43 -3.98
C GLU A 996 -1.97 -31.63 -3.08
N ILE A 997 -2.40 -30.57 -2.39
CA ILE A 997 -3.55 -30.59 -1.48
C ILE A 997 -4.84 -30.51 -2.28
N SER A 998 -5.89 -31.22 -1.86
CA SER A 998 -7.20 -31.05 -2.50
C SER A 998 -7.94 -29.84 -1.94
N LYS A 999 -8.85 -29.27 -2.74
CA LYS A 999 -9.65 -28.09 -2.35
C LYS A 999 -10.38 -28.29 -1.03
N ILE A 1000 -10.93 -29.48 -0.77
CA ILE A 1000 -11.64 -29.77 0.47
C ILE A 1000 -10.73 -30.09 1.67
N GLU A 1001 -9.53 -30.64 1.43
CA GLU A 1001 -8.51 -30.78 2.48
C GLU A 1001 -8.04 -29.39 2.96
N ALA A 1002 -7.75 -28.49 2.02
CA ALA A 1002 -7.33 -27.11 2.30
C ALA A 1002 -8.41 -26.30 3.04
N PHE A 1003 -9.65 -26.32 2.54
CA PHE A 1003 -10.79 -25.66 3.19
C PHE A 1003 -11.06 -26.25 4.59
N GLY A 1004 -10.96 -27.57 4.74
CA GLY A 1004 -11.13 -28.25 6.02
C GLY A 1004 -10.06 -27.91 7.07
N ILE A 1005 -8.82 -27.59 6.66
CA ILE A 1005 -7.79 -27.06 7.57
C ILE A 1005 -8.16 -25.64 8.00
N MET A 1006 -8.46 -24.75 7.06
CA MET A 1006 -8.79 -23.34 7.34
C MET A 1006 -10.03 -23.16 8.22
N MET A 1007 -11.07 -23.98 8.05
CA MET A 1007 -12.24 -24.01 8.94
C MET A 1007 -11.86 -24.34 10.39
N LYS A 1008 -10.98 -25.33 10.59
CA LYS A 1008 -10.56 -25.76 11.93
C LYS A 1008 -9.64 -24.76 12.63
N MET A 1009 -8.87 -23.94 11.91
CA MET A 1009 -7.97 -22.94 12.52
C MET A 1009 -8.68 -22.08 13.57
N ARG A 1010 -9.93 -21.70 13.31
CA ARG A 1010 -10.79 -20.94 14.23
C ARG A 1010 -11.99 -21.76 14.74
N GLU A 1011 -11.99 -23.08 14.63
CA GLU A 1011 -13.15 -23.95 14.95
C GLU A 1011 -14.48 -23.38 14.41
N ILE A 1012 -14.53 -23.04 13.12
CA ILE A 1012 -15.72 -22.41 12.52
C ILE A 1012 -16.83 -23.47 12.39
N GLU A 1013 -17.93 -23.26 13.10
CA GLU A 1013 -19.08 -24.14 13.12
C GLU A 1013 -20.36 -23.37 12.79
N ILE A 1014 -21.07 -23.78 11.75
CA ILE A 1014 -22.40 -23.24 11.44
C ILE A 1014 -23.41 -23.72 12.49
N LEU A 1015 -24.32 -22.84 12.92
CA LEU A 1015 -25.27 -23.15 13.99
C LEU A 1015 -26.66 -23.57 13.49
N GLU A 1016 -26.89 -23.50 12.18
CA GLU A 1016 -28.06 -24.07 11.51
C GLU A 1016 -27.73 -25.43 10.89
N ASN A 1017 -28.71 -26.34 10.89
CA ASN A 1017 -28.60 -27.66 10.25
C ASN A 1017 -28.73 -27.55 8.72
N TYR A 1018 -27.75 -26.92 8.08
CA TYR A 1018 -27.67 -26.80 6.63
C TYR A 1018 -27.09 -28.07 6.01
N LYS A 1019 -27.54 -28.39 4.79
CA LYS A 1019 -26.97 -29.44 3.95
C LYS A 1019 -26.68 -28.89 2.56
N ASP A 1020 -25.46 -29.06 2.10
CA ASP A 1020 -25.01 -28.66 0.78
C ASP A 1020 -25.69 -29.40 -0.38
N LYS A 1021 -25.60 -28.81 -1.56
CA LYS A 1021 -26.14 -29.34 -2.82
C LYS A 1021 -25.13 -30.17 -3.63
N TYR A 1022 -23.90 -30.39 -3.15
CA TYR A 1022 -22.83 -30.88 -4.01
C TYR A 1022 -23.01 -32.34 -4.43
N THR A 1023 -22.89 -32.58 -5.74
CA THR A 1023 -23.18 -33.89 -6.36
C THR A 1023 -21.97 -34.81 -6.47
N ASP A 1024 -20.74 -34.31 -6.31
CA ASP A 1024 -19.50 -35.05 -6.54
C ASP A 1024 -18.65 -35.32 -5.28
N LYS A 1025 -19.31 -35.36 -4.11
CA LYS A 1025 -18.74 -35.78 -2.83
C LYS A 1025 -18.35 -37.25 -2.84
N LYS A 1026 -17.18 -37.60 -2.28
CA LYS A 1026 -16.65 -38.99 -2.26
C LYS A 1026 -16.44 -39.59 -0.87
N ALA A 1027 -16.53 -38.81 0.21
CA ALA A 1027 -16.40 -39.31 1.57
C ALA A 1027 -17.20 -38.49 2.59
N ASN A 1028 -17.83 -39.16 3.56
CA ASN A 1028 -18.72 -38.55 4.56
C ASN A 1028 -18.07 -37.43 5.41
N TRP A 1029 -16.73 -37.39 5.51
CA TRP A 1029 -16.03 -36.32 6.21
C TRP A 1029 -16.12 -34.97 5.47
N GLN A 1030 -16.43 -34.99 4.16
CA GLN A 1030 -16.55 -33.81 3.31
C GLN A 1030 -17.88 -33.06 3.53
N ASP A 1031 -18.93 -33.74 4.03
CA ASP A 1031 -20.26 -33.15 4.21
C ASP A 1031 -20.24 -31.90 5.10
N LYS A 1032 -19.60 -31.98 6.29
CA LYS A 1032 -19.50 -30.84 7.22
C LYS A 1032 -18.82 -29.61 6.60
N PRO A 1033 -17.57 -29.68 6.10
CA PRO A 1033 -16.91 -28.51 5.52
C PRO A 1033 -17.59 -28.01 4.24
N LEU A 1034 -18.17 -28.88 3.41
CA LEU A 1034 -18.90 -28.44 2.22
C LEU A 1034 -20.21 -27.72 2.57
N SER A 1035 -20.99 -28.25 3.52
CA SER A 1035 -22.19 -27.59 4.05
C SER A 1035 -21.89 -26.25 4.71
N ALA A 1036 -20.81 -26.15 5.50
CA ALA A 1036 -20.35 -24.85 6.03
C ALA A 1036 -19.90 -23.88 4.92
N GLY A 1037 -19.19 -24.40 3.91
CA GLY A 1037 -18.67 -23.61 2.79
C GLY A 1037 -19.74 -22.99 1.90
N GLU A 1038 -20.78 -23.76 1.55
CA GLU A 1038 -21.94 -23.24 0.78
C GLU A 1038 -22.81 -22.32 1.64
N TYR A 1039 -23.09 -22.70 2.90
CA TYR A 1039 -23.89 -21.89 3.84
C TYR A 1039 -23.30 -20.48 4.08
N LEU A 1040 -21.98 -20.40 4.27
CA LEU A 1040 -21.26 -19.14 4.47
C LEU A 1040 -20.87 -18.45 3.15
N GLY A 1041 -21.28 -18.98 2.00
CA GLY A 1041 -21.09 -18.39 0.67
C GLY A 1041 -19.64 -18.36 0.15
N ILE A 1042 -18.73 -19.13 0.76
CA ILE A 1042 -17.31 -19.18 0.39
C ILE A 1042 -17.08 -20.18 -0.76
N LEU A 1043 -17.66 -21.38 -0.62
CA LEU A 1043 -17.64 -22.39 -1.67
C LEU A 1043 -18.91 -22.23 -2.51
N LYS A 1044 -18.75 -22.33 -3.84
CA LYS A 1044 -19.86 -22.17 -4.79
C LYS A 1044 -19.89 -23.35 -5.76
N PRO A 1045 -21.05 -23.98 -6.00
CA PRO A 1045 -21.20 -25.01 -7.01
C PRO A 1045 -21.12 -24.45 -8.43
N GLU A 1046 -20.73 -25.31 -9.38
CA GLU A 1046 -20.97 -25.08 -10.81
C GLU A 1046 -22.49 -24.99 -11.09
N GLU A 1047 -22.93 -23.88 -11.72
CA GLU A 1047 -24.34 -23.53 -11.93
C GLU A 1047 -25.15 -24.60 -12.69
N THR A 1048 -24.48 -25.44 -13.49
CA THR A 1048 -25.11 -26.39 -14.41
C THR A 1048 -25.30 -27.80 -13.85
N ASN A 1049 -24.57 -28.18 -12.80
CA ASN A 1049 -24.49 -29.58 -12.36
C ASN A 1049 -24.27 -29.78 -10.84
N TYR A 1050 -24.13 -28.69 -10.07
CA TYR A 1050 -23.86 -28.69 -8.63
C TYR A 1050 -22.59 -29.44 -8.21
N LYS A 1051 -21.52 -29.40 -9.00
CA LYS A 1051 -20.21 -29.93 -8.61
C LYS A 1051 -19.33 -28.86 -7.98
N PHE A 1052 -18.36 -29.29 -7.18
CA PHE A 1052 -17.28 -28.45 -6.66
C PHE A 1052 -15.89 -29.04 -6.94
N HIS A 1053 -15.81 -30.30 -7.34
CA HIS A 1053 -14.57 -31.04 -7.48
C HIS A 1053 -13.73 -31.03 -6.18
N PRO A 1054 -14.31 -31.48 -5.04
CA PRO A 1054 -13.67 -31.38 -3.72
C PRO A 1054 -12.28 -32.03 -3.66
N ASP A 1055 -12.08 -33.13 -4.39
CA ASP A 1055 -10.81 -33.86 -4.45
C ASP A 1055 -9.82 -33.32 -5.50
N SER A 1056 -10.22 -32.34 -6.32
CA SER A 1056 -9.28 -31.69 -7.26
C SER A 1056 -8.21 -30.92 -6.49
N TYR A 1057 -7.02 -30.82 -7.07
CA TYR A 1057 -5.92 -30.09 -6.46
C TYR A 1057 -6.20 -28.59 -6.42
N LEU A 1058 -5.81 -27.95 -5.32
CA LEU A 1058 -5.89 -26.50 -5.15
C LEU A 1058 -4.66 -25.85 -5.81
N ASN A 1059 -4.87 -24.92 -6.74
CA ASN A 1059 -3.78 -24.12 -7.30
C ASN A 1059 -3.45 -22.90 -6.42
N ARG A 1060 -2.32 -22.23 -6.70
CA ARG A 1060 -1.82 -21.11 -5.87
C ARG A 1060 -2.68 -19.84 -5.99
N ASP A 1061 -3.38 -19.63 -7.10
CA ASP A 1061 -4.33 -18.52 -7.28
C ASP A 1061 -5.64 -18.76 -6.48
N GLU A 1062 -6.22 -19.96 -6.60
CA GLU A 1062 -7.39 -20.38 -5.82
C GLU A 1062 -7.11 -20.37 -4.30
N MET A 1063 -5.88 -20.72 -3.91
CA MET A 1063 -5.44 -20.68 -2.51
C MET A 1063 -5.53 -19.27 -1.92
N VAL A 1064 -4.97 -18.25 -2.58
CA VAL A 1064 -4.97 -16.89 -2.00
C VAL A 1064 -6.40 -16.39 -1.79
N LYS A 1065 -7.31 -16.74 -2.71
CA LYS A 1065 -8.74 -16.48 -2.54
C LYS A 1065 -9.34 -17.19 -1.33
N MET A 1066 -9.13 -18.50 -1.22
CA MET A 1066 -9.67 -19.32 -0.12
C MET A 1066 -9.18 -18.84 1.25
N ILE A 1067 -7.91 -18.44 1.35
CA ILE A 1067 -7.32 -17.90 2.56
C ILE A 1067 -8.06 -16.61 2.97
N ILE A 1068 -8.15 -15.64 2.07
CA ILE A 1068 -8.78 -14.35 2.40
C ILE A 1068 -10.29 -14.48 2.68
N ASP A 1069 -11.03 -15.28 1.90
CA ASP A 1069 -12.48 -15.44 2.11
C ASP A 1069 -12.87 -16.12 3.43
N ILE A 1070 -11.95 -16.88 4.03
CA ILE A 1070 -12.12 -17.47 5.37
C ILE A 1070 -11.61 -16.51 6.45
N ILE A 1071 -10.51 -15.79 6.24
CA ILE A 1071 -10.07 -14.73 7.17
C ILE A 1071 -11.14 -13.62 7.29
N ARG A 1072 -11.88 -13.33 6.20
CA ARG A 1072 -13.06 -12.43 6.20
C ARG A 1072 -14.23 -12.89 7.10
N LEU A 1073 -14.13 -14.05 7.78
CA LEU A 1073 -15.07 -14.51 8.82
C LEU A 1073 -14.62 -14.20 10.26
N TYR A 1074 -13.38 -13.74 10.45
CA TYR A 1074 -12.70 -13.68 11.75
C TYR A 1074 -13.12 -12.48 12.60
#